data_AF-A0A970FT08-F1
#
_entry.id   AF-A0A970FT08-F1
#
_cell.length_a   1.000
_cell.length_b   1.000
_cell.length_c   1.000
_cell.angle_alpha   90.00
_cell.angle_beta   90.00
_cell.angle_gamma   90.00
#
_symmetry.space_group_name_H-M   'P 1'
#
loop_
_entity.id
_entity.type
_entity.pdbx_description
1 polymer ?
#
loop_
_entity_poly.entity_id
_entity_poly.type
_entity_poly.pdbx_seq_one_letter_code
_entity_poly.pdbx_strand_id
1 'polypeptide(L)'
;MQLKTAVIGLGMGLNYHVPAIINHPGFLLTAVADPDVQKLQSAKEKYQVKGYTDAYAMMDQEALDLVVVASPHNFHLPHTLGAFERGIDVFLEKPMANHMAEALEIKAAQEKTGRKLMVYQPQRVMPDTEAVRQLLDSQLLGKIYMIKRTMSSFFVRTNWKAYLNQGGGTLNIHGAHYIDLLLHLTNSKAKKVFSKLMTVRTPGDADDCARVTIETDHNIVLDIDMLMVTSVTVNPWMIFGENGTAVQLQTQDGQQVIRARYLDPAHDVQHQQYYPVSAINDRAASPWLERDFSIAQERSIDFYDKCYAYYALDETPFVPLEETLAVMEIMDQCHAQNSGSLQHSQEAGQGSDHGQARIAMKQDQDFIDLNDMIRIRRQLHQYPELGYTLPGTLKLVKKELQAVGVPFTERYGKSSLVAFINEDKSDYSIGLRADMDALPIQETNAVPYKSQHAGLMHACGHDAHTAILLGTVKALKAIEKQINCRVVCIFQANEEGQASEGGGSGARLMMNDGVDELFDVIAACHMDNKIDSGEAAVIHGATFASSDTFRLSFYGKAGHAAAPHAAIDAIAMGVKAYTALETMVSREIDPLVSRVLSVGVFQAGKASNILADHCLLEGTIRTHDNQVSAYIKQRMEALCASIAEYCHGRFEITYGAGLPVVISDPTLADRMFQSAVTAGVKAFYRDRPLMYGEDFAHYLEKRKGVYFFLGGRNIARNIVSMTHNNDFDVDESALLYGARIMRQFVCDLAADPVR
;
A
#
# COMPACT_ATOMS: atom_id res chain seq x y z
N MET A 1 -44.34 -21.60 -21.99
CA MET A 1 -44.58 -21.51 -20.54
C MET A 1 -44.15 -20.11 -20.13
N GLN A 2 -44.93 -19.39 -19.32
CA GLN A 2 -44.49 -18.07 -18.85
C GLN A 2 -43.75 -18.22 -17.52
N LEU A 3 -42.53 -17.69 -17.43
CA LEU A 3 -41.80 -17.63 -16.17
C LEU A 3 -42.39 -16.53 -15.30
N LYS A 4 -42.87 -16.87 -14.11
CA LYS A 4 -43.31 -15.91 -13.10
C LYS A 4 -42.09 -15.21 -12.55
N THR A 5 -41.92 -13.95 -12.92
CA THR A 5 -40.72 -13.18 -12.65
C THR A 5 -41.00 -12.00 -11.75
N ALA A 6 -40.10 -11.76 -10.78
CA ALA A 6 -40.09 -10.52 -10.01
C ALA A 6 -38.81 -9.73 -10.24
N VAL A 7 -38.82 -8.43 -9.90
CA VAL A 7 -37.64 -7.56 -9.99
C VAL A 7 -37.35 -6.94 -8.62
N ILE A 8 -36.14 -7.15 -8.11
CA ILE A 8 -35.63 -6.49 -6.91
C ILE A 8 -34.73 -5.33 -7.33
N GLY A 9 -35.01 -4.13 -6.83
CA GLY A 9 -34.29 -2.90 -7.17
C GLY A 9 -34.87 -2.20 -8.42
N LEU A 10 -35.61 -1.12 -8.18
CA LEU A 10 -36.32 -0.35 -9.20
C LEU A 10 -35.54 0.86 -9.73
N GLY A 11 -34.22 0.90 -9.53
CA GLY A 11 -33.34 1.86 -10.18
C GLY A 11 -33.29 1.64 -11.70
N MET A 12 -32.32 0.82 -12.15
CA MET A 12 -32.28 0.37 -13.55
C MET A 12 -33.42 -0.62 -13.86
N GLY A 13 -33.84 -1.40 -12.85
CA GLY A 13 -34.90 -2.40 -12.99
C GLY A 13 -36.21 -1.84 -13.54
N LEU A 14 -36.62 -0.63 -13.13
CA LEU A 14 -37.87 -0.03 -13.60
C LEU A 14 -37.82 0.43 -15.06
N ASN A 15 -36.64 0.85 -15.52
CA ASN A 15 -36.44 1.47 -16.84
C ASN A 15 -36.02 0.46 -17.91
N TYR A 16 -35.43 -0.67 -17.54
CA TYR A 16 -34.92 -1.66 -18.48
C TYR A 16 -35.57 -3.04 -18.27
N HIS A 17 -35.40 -3.64 -17.09
CA HIS A 17 -35.85 -5.01 -16.84
C HIS A 17 -37.37 -5.15 -16.86
N VAL A 18 -38.10 -4.26 -16.20
CA VAL A 18 -39.57 -4.31 -16.17
C VAL A 18 -40.18 -4.21 -17.58
N PRO A 19 -39.81 -3.22 -18.43
CA PRO A 19 -40.25 -3.19 -19.83
C PRO A 19 -39.89 -4.44 -20.61
N ALA A 20 -38.66 -4.95 -20.47
CA ALA A 20 -38.19 -6.11 -21.22
C ALA A 20 -38.96 -7.39 -20.83
N ILE A 21 -39.25 -7.57 -19.53
CA ILE A 21 -40.09 -8.67 -19.04
C ILE A 21 -41.51 -8.57 -19.61
N ILE A 22 -42.12 -7.38 -19.58
CA ILE A 22 -43.51 -7.18 -20.05
C ILE A 22 -43.63 -7.39 -21.56
N ASN A 23 -42.63 -6.95 -22.33
CA ASN A 23 -42.67 -7.03 -23.78
C ASN A 23 -42.30 -8.41 -24.33
N HIS A 24 -41.62 -9.25 -23.54
CA HIS A 24 -41.24 -10.58 -23.97
C HIS A 24 -42.31 -11.62 -23.57
N PRO A 25 -42.92 -12.34 -24.53
CA PRO A 25 -44.10 -13.19 -24.29
C PRO A 25 -43.85 -14.37 -23.33
N GLY A 26 -42.58 -14.75 -23.14
CA GLY A 26 -42.13 -15.82 -22.26
C GLY A 26 -42.07 -15.48 -20.76
N PHE A 27 -42.30 -14.23 -20.35
CA PHE A 27 -42.27 -13.85 -18.94
C PHE A 27 -43.61 -13.28 -18.46
N LEU A 28 -43.86 -13.41 -17.16
CA LEU A 28 -44.97 -12.80 -16.46
C LEU A 28 -44.44 -12.00 -15.28
N LEU A 29 -44.50 -10.67 -15.36
CA LEU A 29 -44.13 -9.81 -14.24
C LEU A 29 -45.14 -9.97 -13.09
N THR A 30 -44.70 -10.58 -11.99
CA THR A 30 -45.56 -10.93 -10.86
C THR A 30 -45.52 -9.87 -9.76
N ALA A 31 -44.32 -9.41 -9.41
CA ALA A 31 -44.12 -8.42 -8.36
C ALA A 31 -42.82 -7.64 -8.55
N VAL A 32 -42.70 -6.52 -7.83
CA VAL A 32 -41.47 -5.74 -7.74
C VAL A 32 -41.16 -5.39 -6.28
N ALA A 33 -39.87 -5.30 -5.95
CA ALA A 33 -39.41 -4.90 -4.62
C ALA A 33 -38.40 -3.75 -4.67
N ASP A 34 -38.62 -2.70 -3.88
CA ASP A 34 -37.67 -1.61 -3.64
C ASP A 34 -38.03 -0.94 -2.29
N PRO A 35 -37.05 -0.59 -1.44
CA PRO A 35 -37.33 0.15 -0.21
C PRO A 35 -37.91 1.54 -0.47
N ASP A 36 -37.73 2.10 -1.67
CA ASP A 36 -38.27 3.39 -2.08
C ASP A 36 -39.75 3.28 -2.52
N VAL A 37 -40.63 3.73 -1.63
CA VAL A 37 -42.08 3.74 -1.85
C VAL A 37 -42.49 4.56 -3.07
N GLN A 38 -41.75 5.60 -3.46
CA GLN A 38 -42.07 6.40 -4.64
C GLN A 38 -41.84 5.61 -5.94
N LYS A 39 -40.76 4.81 -5.99
CA LYS A 39 -40.51 3.93 -7.13
C LYS A 39 -41.54 2.81 -7.22
N LEU A 40 -41.94 2.24 -6.08
CA LEU A 40 -43.02 1.24 -6.03
C LEU A 40 -44.33 1.83 -6.56
N GLN A 41 -44.68 3.04 -6.14
CA GLN A 41 -45.87 3.74 -6.63
C GLN A 41 -45.79 4.00 -8.13
N SER A 42 -44.63 4.44 -8.63
CA SER A 42 -44.40 4.64 -10.06
C SER A 42 -44.54 3.34 -10.87
N ALA A 43 -44.02 2.22 -10.35
CA ALA A 43 -44.16 0.91 -10.97
C ALA A 43 -45.62 0.45 -11.01
N LYS A 44 -46.37 0.65 -9.92
CA LYS A 44 -47.79 0.34 -9.81
C LYS A 44 -48.63 1.17 -10.78
N GLU A 45 -48.36 2.48 -10.89
CA GLU A 45 -49.08 3.37 -11.81
C GLU A 45 -48.81 3.03 -13.27
N LYS A 46 -47.54 2.79 -13.61
CA LYS A 46 -47.12 2.57 -15.00
C LYS A 46 -47.42 1.17 -15.51
N TYR A 47 -47.31 0.15 -14.66
CA TYR A 47 -47.36 -1.26 -15.07
C TYR A 47 -48.38 -2.11 -14.31
N GLN A 48 -49.13 -1.53 -13.35
CA GLN A 48 -50.16 -2.23 -12.57
C GLN A 48 -49.65 -3.47 -11.83
N VAL A 49 -48.38 -3.44 -11.40
CA VAL A 49 -47.69 -4.54 -10.70
C VAL A 49 -47.76 -4.38 -9.18
N LYS A 50 -47.76 -5.50 -8.45
CA LYS A 50 -47.70 -5.52 -6.98
C LYS A 50 -46.31 -5.10 -6.49
N GLY A 51 -46.28 -4.16 -5.55
CA GLY A 51 -45.05 -3.60 -4.99
C GLY A 51 -44.80 -4.02 -3.55
N TYR A 52 -43.54 -4.27 -3.21
CA TYR A 52 -43.07 -4.69 -1.90
C TYR A 52 -41.90 -3.84 -1.41
N THR A 53 -41.92 -3.44 -0.14
CA THR A 53 -40.78 -2.71 0.47
C THR A 53 -39.67 -3.65 0.95
N ASP A 54 -39.93 -4.95 1.02
CA ASP A 54 -39.00 -6.00 1.44
C ASP A 54 -38.97 -7.11 0.38
N ALA A 55 -37.79 -7.38 -0.16
CA ALA A 55 -37.56 -8.40 -1.18
C ALA A 55 -37.82 -9.82 -0.66
N TYR A 56 -37.50 -10.12 0.60
CA TYR A 56 -37.72 -11.44 1.19
C TYR A 56 -39.21 -11.71 1.36
N ALA A 57 -39.95 -10.73 1.87
CA ALA A 57 -41.41 -10.82 1.98
C ALA A 57 -42.09 -11.01 0.62
N MET A 58 -41.58 -10.37 -0.44
CA MET A 58 -42.05 -10.61 -1.82
C MET A 58 -41.80 -12.07 -2.24
N MET A 59 -40.57 -12.56 -2.06
CA MET A 59 -40.21 -13.93 -2.44
C MET A 59 -40.95 -15.00 -1.63
N ASP A 60 -41.35 -14.70 -0.38
CA ASP A 60 -42.13 -15.60 0.48
C ASP A 60 -43.62 -15.66 0.10
N GLN A 61 -44.17 -14.55 -0.40
CA GLN A 61 -45.61 -14.43 -0.68
C GLN A 61 -45.99 -14.75 -2.12
N GLU A 62 -45.06 -14.56 -3.06
CA GLU A 62 -45.30 -14.76 -4.48
C GLU A 62 -44.69 -16.09 -4.93
N ALA A 63 -45.43 -16.84 -5.74
CA ALA A 63 -44.93 -18.06 -6.36
C ALA A 63 -44.09 -17.70 -7.59
N LEU A 64 -42.77 -17.52 -7.39
CA LEU A 64 -41.84 -17.06 -8.43
C LEU A 64 -41.01 -18.22 -9.00
N ASP A 65 -40.80 -18.20 -10.32
CA ASP A 65 -39.86 -19.09 -11.01
C ASP A 65 -38.48 -18.43 -11.12
N LEU A 66 -38.45 -17.10 -11.33
CA LEU A 66 -37.25 -16.31 -11.57
C LEU A 66 -37.31 -14.99 -10.80
N VAL A 67 -36.18 -14.53 -10.27
CA VAL A 67 -36.04 -13.16 -9.77
C VAL A 67 -34.90 -12.44 -10.48
N VAL A 68 -35.18 -11.22 -10.93
CA VAL A 68 -34.17 -10.30 -11.44
C VAL A 68 -33.63 -9.49 -10.27
N VAL A 69 -32.35 -9.64 -9.97
CA VAL A 69 -31.68 -8.88 -8.89
C VAL A 69 -30.97 -7.70 -9.53
N ALA A 70 -31.58 -6.52 -9.43
CA ALA A 70 -31.09 -5.22 -9.91
C ALA A 70 -30.94 -4.19 -8.77
N SER A 71 -30.75 -4.69 -7.55
CA SER A 71 -30.41 -3.90 -6.36
C SER A 71 -28.98 -3.35 -6.43
N PRO A 72 -28.57 -2.42 -5.55
CA PRO A 72 -27.16 -2.06 -5.42
C PRO A 72 -26.28 -3.30 -5.17
N HIS A 73 -25.03 -3.25 -5.61
CA HIS A 73 -24.18 -4.45 -5.74
C HIS A 73 -23.91 -5.17 -4.40
N ASN A 74 -23.85 -4.43 -3.28
CA ASN A 74 -23.73 -4.98 -1.94
C ASN A 74 -24.92 -5.87 -1.51
N PHE A 75 -26.03 -5.82 -2.24
CA PHE A 75 -27.19 -6.67 -2.01
C PHE A 75 -27.28 -7.86 -2.98
N HIS A 76 -26.36 -7.98 -3.95
CA HIS A 76 -26.40 -9.08 -4.92
C HIS A 76 -26.26 -10.44 -4.23
N LEU A 77 -25.26 -10.63 -3.36
CA LEU A 77 -25.08 -11.85 -2.58
C LEU A 77 -26.31 -12.20 -1.72
N PRO A 78 -26.76 -11.34 -0.78
CA PRO A 78 -27.85 -11.73 0.12
C PRO A 78 -29.19 -11.94 -0.60
N HIS A 79 -29.49 -11.20 -1.67
CA HIS A 79 -30.71 -11.44 -2.46
C HIS A 79 -30.61 -12.74 -3.27
N THR A 80 -29.45 -13.02 -3.87
CA THR A 80 -29.24 -14.26 -4.64
C THR A 80 -29.34 -15.50 -3.76
N LEU A 81 -28.69 -15.49 -2.60
CA LEU A 81 -28.81 -16.58 -1.63
C LEU A 81 -30.25 -16.76 -1.14
N GLY A 82 -30.93 -15.65 -0.81
CA GLY A 82 -32.31 -15.68 -0.37
C GLY A 82 -33.28 -16.27 -1.39
N ALA A 83 -33.05 -16.03 -2.68
CA ALA A 83 -33.80 -16.62 -3.77
C ALA A 83 -33.53 -18.12 -3.91
N PHE A 84 -32.26 -18.53 -3.88
CA PHE A 84 -31.89 -19.94 -3.97
C PHE A 84 -32.44 -20.79 -2.81
N GLU A 85 -32.43 -20.26 -1.59
CA GLU A 85 -33.03 -20.91 -0.41
C GLU A 85 -34.53 -21.19 -0.59
N ARG A 86 -35.21 -20.40 -1.44
CA ARG A 86 -36.64 -20.52 -1.75
C ARG A 86 -36.91 -21.29 -3.04
N GLY A 87 -35.87 -21.85 -3.67
CA GLY A 87 -36.01 -22.60 -4.91
C GLY A 87 -36.19 -21.74 -6.17
N ILE A 88 -35.93 -20.43 -6.09
CA ILE A 88 -36.15 -19.46 -7.17
C ILE A 88 -34.85 -19.30 -7.97
N ASP A 89 -34.93 -19.31 -9.31
CA ASP A 89 -33.78 -19.03 -10.18
C ASP A 89 -33.44 -17.54 -10.19
N VAL A 90 -32.20 -17.17 -10.49
CA VAL A 90 -31.73 -15.78 -10.37
C VAL A 90 -31.14 -15.27 -11.68
N PHE A 91 -31.67 -14.15 -12.19
CA PHE A 91 -31.05 -13.35 -13.24
C PHE A 91 -30.44 -12.08 -12.61
N LEU A 92 -29.12 -11.97 -12.63
CA LEU A 92 -28.39 -11.05 -11.76
C LEU A 92 -27.80 -9.89 -12.55
N GLU A 93 -28.00 -8.66 -12.10
CA GLU A 93 -27.27 -7.50 -12.65
C GLU A 93 -25.77 -7.63 -12.39
N LYS A 94 -24.98 -6.95 -13.23
CA LYS A 94 -23.52 -6.93 -13.09
C LYS A 94 -23.05 -5.75 -12.21
N PRO A 95 -21.88 -5.86 -11.56
CA PRO A 95 -21.05 -7.06 -11.43
C PRO A 95 -21.75 -8.09 -10.55
N MET A 96 -21.37 -9.36 -10.69
CA MET A 96 -22.00 -10.48 -9.99
C MET A 96 -22.03 -10.26 -8.46
N ALA A 97 -20.97 -9.70 -7.91
CA ALA A 97 -20.88 -9.32 -6.51
C ALA A 97 -19.91 -8.13 -6.37
N ASN A 98 -19.65 -7.67 -5.14
CA ASN A 98 -18.66 -6.61 -4.96
C ASN A 98 -17.24 -7.11 -5.19
N HIS A 99 -16.92 -8.30 -4.68
CA HIS A 99 -15.56 -8.88 -4.69
C HIS A 99 -15.64 -10.36 -5.09
N MET A 100 -14.50 -10.94 -5.46
CA MET A 100 -14.43 -12.35 -5.91
C MET A 100 -14.90 -13.33 -4.84
N ALA A 101 -14.63 -13.07 -3.55
CA ALA A 101 -15.08 -13.93 -2.46
C ALA A 101 -16.60 -14.11 -2.42
N GLU A 102 -17.35 -13.01 -2.55
CA GLU A 102 -18.82 -13.05 -2.60
C GLU A 102 -19.33 -13.76 -3.86
N ALA A 103 -18.65 -13.59 -5.01
CA ALA A 103 -19.01 -14.30 -6.24
C ALA A 103 -18.83 -15.82 -6.10
N LEU A 104 -17.79 -16.27 -5.40
CA LEU A 104 -17.57 -17.68 -5.09
C LEU A 104 -18.62 -18.23 -4.11
N GLU A 105 -19.10 -17.42 -3.16
CA GLU A 105 -20.22 -17.81 -2.30
C GLU A 105 -21.51 -18.02 -3.09
N ILE A 106 -21.83 -17.11 -4.02
CA ILE A 106 -22.97 -17.28 -4.93
C ILE A 106 -22.82 -18.56 -5.77
N LYS A 107 -21.63 -18.81 -6.34
CA LYS A 107 -21.34 -20.04 -7.09
C LYS A 107 -21.57 -21.29 -6.25
N ALA A 108 -21.04 -21.33 -5.03
CA ALA A 108 -21.20 -22.47 -4.14
C ALA A 108 -22.69 -22.72 -3.79
N ALA A 109 -23.47 -21.65 -3.60
CA ALA A 109 -24.90 -21.76 -3.37
C ALA A 109 -25.67 -22.23 -4.60
N GLN A 110 -25.30 -21.75 -5.80
CA GLN A 110 -25.84 -22.19 -7.09
C GLN A 110 -25.61 -23.70 -7.29
N GLU A 111 -24.39 -24.18 -7.03
CA GLU A 111 -24.04 -25.61 -7.11
C GLU A 111 -24.79 -26.45 -6.07
N LYS A 112 -24.87 -25.95 -4.83
CA LYS A 112 -25.56 -26.65 -3.73
C LYS A 112 -27.06 -26.82 -3.99
N THR A 113 -27.69 -25.82 -4.58
CA THR A 113 -29.16 -25.77 -4.75
C THR A 113 -29.60 -26.25 -6.13
N GLY A 114 -28.68 -26.34 -7.09
CA GLY A 114 -28.98 -26.66 -8.49
C GLY A 114 -29.90 -25.63 -9.16
N ARG A 115 -29.96 -24.40 -8.62
CA ARG A 115 -30.70 -23.29 -9.24
C ARG A 115 -29.90 -22.70 -10.40
N LYS A 116 -30.59 -22.05 -11.33
CA LYS A 116 -29.98 -21.40 -12.49
C LYS A 116 -29.55 -19.97 -12.14
N LEU A 117 -28.42 -19.56 -12.72
CA LEU A 117 -27.84 -18.24 -12.56
C LEU A 117 -27.21 -17.78 -13.87
N MET A 118 -27.55 -16.56 -14.28
CA MET A 118 -26.89 -15.87 -15.39
C MET A 118 -26.75 -14.40 -15.04
N VAL A 119 -25.58 -13.83 -15.33
CA VAL A 119 -25.30 -12.41 -15.10
C VAL A 119 -25.60 -11.59 -16.35
N TYR A 120 -26.19 -10.42 -16.17
CA TYR A 120 -26.62 -9.55 -17.26
C TYR A 120 -25.43 -8.79 -17.88
N GLN A 121 -25.03 -9.19 -19.08
CA GLN A 121 -23.96 -8.55 -19.87
C GLN A 121 -24.46 -7.99 -21.20
N PRO A 122 -25.23 -6.87 -21.18
CA PRO A 122 -25.88 -6.30 -22.36
C PRO A 122 -24.93 -5.88 -23.48
N GLN A 123 -23.66 -5.59 -23.18
CA GLN A 123 -22.71 -5.15 -24.20
C GLN A 123 -22.45 -6.22 -25.28
N ARG A 124 -22.66 -7.51 -24.99
CA ARG A 124 -22.48 -8.62 -25.95
C ARG A 124 -23.42 -8.54 -27.17
N VAL A 125 -24.55 -7.83 -27.03
CA VAL A 125 -25.61 -7.71 -28.05
C VAL A 125 -25.82 -6.27 -28.54
N MET A 126 -24.90 -5.35 -28.23
CA MET A 126 -24.99 -3.97 -28.74
C MET A 126 -24.69 -3.90 -30.24
N PRO A 127 -25.30 -2.97 -31.00
CA PRO A 127 -25.10 -2.91 -32.45
C PRO A 127 -23.66 -2.64 -32.88
N ASP A 128 -22.88 -1.91 -32.08
CA ASP A 128 -21.47 -1.66 -32.33
C ASP A 128 -20.62 -2.92 -32.10
N THR A 129 -20.93 -3.71 -31.07
CA THR A 129 -20.35 -5.04 -30.85
C THR A 129 -20.59 -5.97 -32.04
N GLU A 130 -21.78 -5.95 -32.63
CA GLU A 130 -22.09 -6.76 -33.82
C GLU A 130 -21.27 -6.31 -35.05
N ALA A 131 -21.14 -5.00 -35.27
CA ALA A 131 -20.28 -4.49 -36.35
C ALA A 131 -18.80 -4.88 -36.15
N VAL A 132 -18.31 -4.87 -34.90
CA VAL A 132 -16.97 -5.35 -34.57
C VAL A 132 -16.83 -6.86 -34.79
N ARG A 133 -17.83 -7.66 -34.42
CA ARG A 133 -17.85 -9.11 -34.68
C ARG A 133 -17.75 -9.40 -36.17
N GLN A 134 -18.56 -8.73 -37.00
CA GLN A 134 -18.50 -8.86 -38.46
C GLN A 134 -17.14 -8.47 -39.04
N LEU A 135 -16.49 -7.45 -38.48
CA LEU A 135 -15.12 -7.09 -38.84
C LEU A 135 -14.13 -8.20 -38.48
N LEU A 136 -14.18 -8.73 -37.25
CA LEU A 136 -13.28 -9.79 -36.81
C LEU A 136 -13.48 -11.07 -37.65
N ASP A 137 -14.73 -11.44 -37.93
CA ASP A 137 -15.09 -12.59 -38.77
C ASP A 137 -14.65 -12.42 -40.23
N SER A 138 -14.55 -11.18 -40.71
CA SER A 138 -14.06 -10.90 -42.07
C SER A 138 -12.57 -11.17 -42.26
N GLN A 139 -11.80 -11.29 -41.17
CA GLN A 139 -10.34 -11.53 -41.16
C GLN A 139 -9.50 -10.49 -41.92
N LEU A 140 -10.08 -9.35 -42.31
CA LEU A 140 -9.39 -8.32 -43.12
C LEU A 140 -8.15 -7.75 -42.43
N LEU A 141 -8.15 -7.70 -41.09
CA LEU A 141 -7.03 -7.18 -40.30
C LEU A 141 -5.94 -8.24 -40.02
N GLY A 142 -6.11 -9.48 -40.45
CA GLY A 142 -5.21 -10.58 -40.09
C GLY A 142 -5.29 -10.92 -38.60
N LYS A 143 -4.18 -11.36 -38.01
CA LYS A 143 -4.14 -11.64 -36.57
C LYS A 143 -4.22 -10.35 -35.76
N ILE A 144 -5.20 -10.27 -34.86
CA ILE A 144 -5.36 -9.14 -33.95
C ILE A 144 -4.30 -9.22 -32.84
N TYR A 145 -3.66 -8.10 -32.54
CA TYR A 145 -2.71 -8.01 -31.43
C TYR A 145 -3.10 -6.95 -30.38
N MET A 146 -4.03 -6.03 -30.70
CA MET A 146 -4.52 -5.07 -29.74
C MET A 146 -5.95 -4.62 -30.04
N ILE A 147 -6.78 -4.48 -29.01
CA ILE A 147 -8.09 -3.83 -29.07
C ILE A 147 -8.14 -2.75 -27.99
N LYS A 148 -8.41 -1.51 -28.39
CA LYS A 148 -8.67 -0.40 -27.47
C LYS A 148 -10.16 -0.07 -27.42
N ARG A 149 -10.67 0.08 -26.21
CA ARG A 149 -12.03 0.52 -25.94
C ARG A 149 -12.01 1.67 -24.94
N THR A 150 -12.46 2.84 -25.36
CA THR A 150 -12.57 4.00 -24.47
C THR A 150 -14.04 4.32 -24.26
N MET A 151 -14.46 4.51 -23.02
CA MET A 151 -15.74 5.11 -22.66
C MET A 151 -15.45 6.41 -21.93
N SER A 152 -16.00 7.51 -22.41
CA SER A 152 -15.83 8.81 -21.79
C SER A 152 -17.14 9.56 -21.62
N SER A 153 -17.31 10.23 -20.48
CA SER A 153 -18.45 11.09 -20.19
C SER A 153 -18.07 12.10 -19.10
N PHE A 154 -18.97 13.04 -18.80
CA PHE A 154 -18.83 13.95 -17.67
C PHE A 154 -19.98 13.74 -16.69
N PHE A 155 -19.76 12.96 -15.64
CA PHE A 155 -20.78 12.67 -14.64
C PHE A 155 -20.17 12.48 -13.25
N VAL A 156 -20.52 13.36 -12.31
CA VAL A 156 -20.11 13.25 -10.90
C VAL A 156 -21.14 12.42 -10.14
N ARG A 157 -20.70 11.34 -9.49
CA ARG A 157 -21.59 10.44 -8.74
C ARG A 157 -21.74 10.94 -7.31
N THR A 158 -22.96 11.07 -6.80
CA THR A 158 -23.21 11.58 -5.43
C THR A 158 -24.05 10.64 -4.57
N ASN A 159 -24.30 9.42 -5.05
CA ASN A 159 -25.09 8.39 -4.37
C ASN A 159 -24.21 7.19 -4.03
N TRP A 160 -24.80 6.03 -3.75
CA TRP A 160 -24.08 4.78 -3.44
C TRP A 160 -22.95 4.45 -4.43
N LYS A 161 -23.09 4.86 -5.70
CA LYS A 161 -22.09 4.64 -6.75
C LYS A 161 -20.78 5.40 -6.52
N ALA A 162 -20.76 6.34 -5.58
CA ALA A 162 -19.57 7.06 -5.16
C ALA A 162 -18.74 6.30 -4.12
N TYR A 163 -19.28 5.23 -3.53
CA TYR A 163 -18.67 4.56 -2.39
C TYR A 163 -18.29 3.10 -2.70
N LEU A 164 -17.03 2.72 -2.48
CA LEU A 164 -16.51 1.38 -2.80
C LEU A 164 -17.22 0.29 -1.99
N ASN A 165 -17.48 0.54 -0.70
CA ASN A 165 -18.17 -0.40 0.17
C ASN A 165 -19.63 -0.71 -0.25
N GLN A 166 -20.21 0.12 -1.12
CA GLN A 166 -21.53 -0.09 -1.71
C GLN A 166 -21.46 -0.64 -3.14
N GLY A 167 -20.25 -1.01 -3.61
CA GLY A 167 -19.99 -1.47 -4.96
C GLY A 167 -19.93 -0.35 -6.00
N GLY A 168 -19.70 0.89 -5.57
CA GLY A 168 -19.50 2.03 -6.45
C GLY A 168 -18.23 1.94 -7.29
N GLY A 169 -17.98 2.96 -8.10
CA GLY A 169 -16.77 3.06 -8.94
C GLY A 169 -17.03 2.76 -10.42
N THR A 170 -16.26 3.43 -11.29
CA THR A 170 -16.41 3.25 -12.73
C THR A 170 -15.94 1.86 -13.16
N LEU A 171 -14.93 1.30 -12.50
CA LEU A 171 -14.51 -0.09 -12.69
C LEU A 171 -15.64 -1.08 -12.40
N ASN A 172 -16.30 -0.96 -11.24
CA ASN A 172 -17.41 -1.86 -10.89
C ASN A 172 -18.61 -1.72 -11.82
N ILE A 173 -18.96 -0.48 -12.16
CA ILE A 173 -20.17 -0.21 -12.94
C ILE A 173 -19.96 -0.50 -14.43
N HIS A 174 -18.84 -0.07 -15.01
CA HIS A 174 -18.61 -0.14 -16.45
C HIS A 174 -17.51 -1.14 -16.82
N GLY A 175 -16.50 -1.32 -15.97
CA GLY A 175 -15.40 -2.26 -16.22
C GLY A 175 -15.91 -3.69 -16.36
N ALA A 176 -16.83 -4.12 -15.49
CA ALA A 176 -17.47 -5.44 -15.58
C ALA A 176 -18.10 -5.73 -16.95
N HIS A 177 -18.60 -4.71 -17.65
CA HIS A 177 -19.15 -4.87 -19.00
C HIS A 177 -18.06 -4.96 -20.08
N TYR A 178 -17.07 -4.07 -20.05
CA TYR A 178 -16.09 -3.98 -21.12
C TYR A 178 -15.01 -5.06 -21.02
N ILE A 179 -14.64 -5.47 -19.80
CA ILE A 179 -13.76 -6.62 -19.57
C ILE A 179 -14.42 -7.88 -20.12
N ASP A 180 -15.68 -8.13 -19.74
CA ASP A 180 -16.50 -9.23 -20.25
C ASP A 180 -16.58 -9.23 -21.79
N LEU A 181 -17.00 -8.09 -22.36
CA LEU A 181 -17.17 -7.93 -23.80
C LEU A 181 -15.90 -8.28 -24.58
N LEU A 182 -14.76 -7.75 -24.16
CA LEU A 182 -13.52 -7.92 -24.90
C LEU A 182 -12.98 -9.34 -24.78
N LEU A 183 -13.02 -9.95 -23.58
CA LEU A 183 -12.63 -11.37 -23.41
C LEU A 183 -13.54 -12.30 -24.21
N HIS A 184 -14.85 -12.01 -24.25
CA HIS A 184 -15.82 -12.76 -25.04
C HIS A 184 -15.57 -12.62 -26.54
N LEU A 185 -15.38 -11.39 -27.05
CA LEU A 185 -15.13 -11.14 -28.47
C LEU A 185 -13.84 -11.78 -28.96
N THR A 186 -12.78 -11.80 -28.14
CA THR A 186 -11.50 -12.41 -28.53
C THR A 186 -11.41 -13.88 -28.13
N ASN A 187 -12.44 -14.44 -27.48
CA ASN A 187 -12.44 -15.78 -26.92
C ASN A 187 -11.14 -16.09 -26.17
N SER A 188 -10.70 -15.19 -25.30
CA SER A 188 -9.39 -15.26 -24.63
C SER A 188 -9.51 -15.17 -23.12
N LYS A 189 -8.47 -15.61 -22.41
CA LYS A 189 -8.34 -15.46 -20.95
C LYS A 189 -7.25 -14.46 -20.58
N ALA A 190 -7.40 -13.77 -19.46
CA ALA A 190 -6.36 -12.88 -18.94
C ALA A 190 -5.14 -13.68 -18.44
N LYS A 191 -3.94 -13.24 -18.82
CA LYS A 191 -2.66 -13.71 -18.28
C LYS A 191 -2.03 -12.70 -17.32
N LYS A 192 -2.09 -11.42 -17.67
CA LYS A 192 -1.62 -10.31 -16.83
C LYS A 192 -2.58 -9.13 -16.94
N VAL A 193 -2.75 -8.45 -15.82
CA VAL A 193 -3.59 -7.28 -15.70
C VAL A 193 -2.75 -6.14 -15.17
N PHE A 194 -2.85 -4.97 -15.78
CA PHE A 194 -2.31 -3.71 -15.28
C PHE A 194 -3.45 -2.71 -15.20
N SER A 195 -3.52 -1.94 -14.12
CA SER A 195 -4.62 -1.02 -13.93
C SER A 195 -4.20 0.24 -13.20
N LYS A 196 -4.91 1.32 -13.49
CA LYS A 196 -4.84 2.58 -12.76
C LYS A 196 -6.25 3.07 -12.48
N LEU A 197 -6.61 3.16 -11.21
CA LEU A 197 -7.87 3.72 -10.73
C LEU A 197 -7.62 5.10 -10.13
N MET A 198 -8.53 6.03 -10.37
CA MET A 198 -8.44 7.41 -9.93
C MET A 198 -9.81 7.93 -9.52
N THR A 199 -9.83 8.65 -8.40
CA THR A 199 -10.96 9.46 -7.96
C THR A 199 -10.59 10.92 -8.18
N VAL A 200 -11.26 11.57 -9.12
CA VAL A 200 -10.92 12.94 -9.56
C VAL A 200 -11.95 13.97 -9.10
N ARG A 201 -13.25 13.69 -9.19
CA ARG A 201 -14.34 14.62 -8.81
C ARG A 201 -15.42 14.00 -7.94
N THR A 202 -15.56 12.69 -7.95
CA THR A 202 -16.57 11.98 -7.14
C THR A 202 -16.25 12.14 -5.64
N PRO A 203 -17.20 12.56 -4.80
CA PRO A 203 -16.99 12.86 -3.37
C PRO A 203 -16.77 11.63 -2.48
N GLY A 204 -17.02 10.42 -2.95
CA GLY A 204 -16.73 9.20 -2.19
C GLY A 204 -15.38 8.59 -2.55
N ASP A 205 -15.09 7.41 -2.00
CA ASP A 205 -13.82 6.70 -2.16
C ASP A 205 -13.72 5.90 -3.48
N ALA A 206 -14.81 5.81 -4.25
CA ALA A 206 -14.84 5.04 -5.49
C ALA A 206 -14.31 5.81 -6.70
N ASP A 207 -13.66 5.08 -7.60
CA ASP A 207 -13.05 5.63 -8.81
C ASP A 207 -14.07 6.25 -9.77
N ASP A 208 -13.71 7.36 -10.40
CA ASP A 208 -14.42 7.94 -11.54
C ASP A 208 -13.61 7.92 -12.83
N CYS A 209 -12.35 7.51 -12.75
CA CYS A 209 -11.51 7.15 -13.87
C CYS A 209 -10.83 5.81 -13.63
N ALA A 210 -10.87 4.92 -14.62
CA ALA A 210 -10.19 3.64 -14.59
C ALA A 210 -9.53 3.35 -15.94
N ARG A 211 -8.25 2.98 -15.94
CA ARG A 211 -7.56 2.37 -17.07
C ARG A 211 -7.23 0.93 -16.72
N VAL A 212 -7.55 -0.01 -17.61
CA VAL A 212 -7.28 -1.44 -17.44
C VAL A 212 -6.66 -1.97 -18.73
N THR A 213 -5.46 -2.55 -18.62
CA THR A 213 -4.75 -3.21 -19.71
C THR A 213 -4.60 -4.69 -19.39
N ILE A 214 -5.07 -5.57 -20.27
CA ILE A 214 -5.05 -7.02 -20.09
C ILE A 214 -4.22 -7.64 -21.21
N GLU A 215 -3.16 -8.37 -20.85
CA GLU A 215 -2.48 -9.29 -21.76
C GLU A 215 -3.21 -10.63 -21.73
N THR A 216 -3.68 -11.11 -22.89
CA THR A 216 -4.43 -12.37 -22.97
C THR A 216 -3.56 -13.58 -23.28
N ASP A 217 -4.13 -14.78 -23.12
CA ASP A 217 -3.50 -16.04 -23.48
C ASP A 217 -3.20 -16.21 -24.97
N HIS A 218 -3.99 -15.56 -25.82
CA HIS A 218 -3.77 -15.43 -27.26
C HIS A 218 -2.79 -14.32 -27.68
N ASN A 219 -2.09 -13.70 -26.71
CA ASN A 219 -1.17 -12.57 -26.92
C ASN A 219 -1.83 -11.34 -27.57
N ILE A 220 -3.09 -11.08 -27.21
CA ILE A 220 -3.81 -9.85 -27.56
C ILE A 220 -3.74 -8.92 -26.36
N VAL A 221 -3.48 -7.64 -26.59
CA VAL A 221 -3.58 -6.60 -25.56
C VAL A 221 -4.96 -5.95 -25.62
N LEU A 222 -5.74 -6.07 -24.55
CA LEU A 222 -7.02 -5.39 -24.39
C LEU A 222 -6.79 -4.14 -23.54
N ASP A 223 -7.05 -2.96 -24.08
CA ASP A 223 -6.80 -1.67 -23.43
C ASP A 223 -8.12 -0.91 -23.23
N ILE A 224 -8.53 -0.74 -21.99
CA ILE A 224 -9.84 -0.21 -21.61
C ILE A 224 -9.64 1.09 -20.84
N ASP A 225 -10.19 2.18 -21.38
CA ASP A 225 -10.20 3.49 -20.73
C ASP A 225 -11.63 3.86 -20.34
N MET A 226 -11.86 4.14 -19.06
CA MET A 226 -13.16 4.59 -18.53
C MET A 226 -12.96 5.93 -17.85
N LEU A 227 -13.43 7.01 -18.48
CA LEU A 227 -13.14 8.39 -18.06
C LEU A 227 -14.45 9.14 -17.78
N MET A 228 -14.83 9.34 -16.52
CA MET A 228 -16.12 9.98 -16.18
C MET A 228 -16.02 11.49 -15.87
N VAL A 229 -14.84 12.08 -16.03
CA VAL A 229 -14.57 13.50 -15.75
C VAL A 229 -14.08 14.26 -16.99
N THR A 230 -14.52 13.84 -18.18
CA THR A 230 -14.14 14.46 -19.47
C THR A 230 -15.35 15.05 -20.18
N SER A 231 -15.20 16.30 -20.64
CA SER A 231 -16.23 17.00 -21.43
C SER A 231 -16.42 16.42 -22.83
N VAL A 232 -15.43 15.68 -23.33
CA VAL A 232 -15.51 14.96 -24.60
C VAL A 232 -16.15 13.61 -24.33
N THR A 233 -17.37 13.42 -24.86
CA THR A 233 -18.10 12.15 -24.81
C THR A 233 -17.80 11.38 -26.10
N VAL A 234 -16.87 10.45 -26.01
CA VAL A 234 -16.53 9.52 -27.09
C VAL A 234 -16.56 8.08 -26.56
N ASN A 235 -17.03 7.18 -27.40
CA ASN A 235 -16.96 5.75 -27.13
C ASN A 235 -16.34 5.03 -28.34
N PRO A 236 -15.07 5.30 -28.71
CA PRO A 236 -14.47 4.77 -29.92
C PRO A 236 -14.00 3.32 -29.74
N TRP A 237 -14.08 2.55 -30.82
CA TRP A 237 -13.33 1.31 -31.02
C TRP A 237 -12.03 1.63 -31.78
N MET A 238 -10.92 1.02 -31.36
CA MET A 238 -9.72 0.93 -32.20
C MET A 238 -9.20 -0.51 -32.16
N ILE A 239 -9.06 -1.14 -33.32
CA ILE A 239 -8.71 -2.55 -33.45
C ILE A 239 -7.49 -2.65 -34.36
N PHE A 240 -6.44 -3.31 -33.87
CA PHE A 240 -5.15 -3.40 -34.56
C PHE A 240 -4.82 -4.86 -34.88
N GLY A 241 -4.57 -5.11 -36.16
CA GLY A 241 -4.10 -6.41 -36.65
C GLY A 241 -2.90 -6.29 -37.57
N GLU A 242 -2.28 -7.43 -37.89
CA GLU A 242 -1.08 -7.51 -38.73
C GLU A 242 -1.25 -6.85 -40.11
N ASN A 243 -2.47 -6.88 -40.67
CA ASN A 243 -2.74 -6.39 -42.02
C ASN A 243 -3.47 -5.04 -42.05
N GLY A 244 -3.78 -4.44 -40.90
CA GLY A 244 -4.50 -3.17 -40.89
C GLY A 244 -5.00 -2.70 -39.54
N THR A 245 -5.81 -1.66 -39.57
CA THR A 245 -6.44 -1.08 -38.38
C THR A 245 -7.88 -0.71 -38.68
N ALA A 246 -8.77 -0.88 -37.70
CA ALA A 246 -10.12 -0.36 -37.77
C ALA A 246 -10.41 0.62 -36.65
N VAL A 247 -11.20 1.65 -36.95
CA VAL A 247 -11.62 2.68 -35.98
C VAL A 247 -13.10 2.98 -36.12
N GLN A 248 -13.76 3.28 -35.00
CA GLN A 248 -15.13 3.80 -35.03
C GLN A 248 -15.12 5.27 -35.45
N LEU A 249 -15.96 5.63 -36.42
CA LEU A 249 -16.12 7.01 -36.88
C LEU A 249 -17.55 7.29 -37.36
N GLN A 250 -17.86 8.58 -37.48
CA GLN A 250 -19.07 9.05 -38.14
C GLN A 250 -18.75 9.40 -39.60
N THR A 251 -19.50 8.84 -40.53
CA THR A 251 -19.42 9.17 -41.96
C THR A 251 -20.03 10.56 -42.23
N GLN A 252 -19.79 11.11 -43.43
CA GLN A 252 -20.25 12.45 -43.80
C GLN A 252 -21.79 12.60 -43.79
N ASP A 253 -22.51 11.51 -44.03
CA ASP A 253 -23.97 11.42 -43.95
C ASP A 253 -24.49 11.16 -42.53
N GLY A 254 -23.61 11.14 -41.52
CA GLY A 254 -23.96 11.04 -40.12
C GLY A 254 -24.10 9.61 -39.58
N GLN A 255 -23.88 8.59 -40.41
CA GLN A 255 -23.94 7.19 -39.99
C GLN A 255 -22.72 6.80 -39.14
N GLN A 256 -22.93 5.98 -38.10
CA GLN A 256 -21.84 5.42 -37.30
C GLN A 256 -21.34 4.12 -37.96
N VAL A 257 -20.04 3.99 -38.14
CA VAL A 257 -19.41 2.80 -38.74
C VAL A 257 -18.13 2.42 -38.00
N ILE A 258 -17.75 1.14 -38.10
CA ILE A 258 -16.38 0.69 -37.86
C ILE A 258 -15.68 0.63 -39.22
N ARG A 259 -14.77 1.57 -39.49
CA ARG A 259 -14.01 1.62 -40.75
C ARG A 259 -12.71 0.86 -40.61
N ALA A 260 -12.54 -0.21 -41.38
CA ALA A 260 -11.28 -0.92 -41.51
C ALA A 260 -10.47 -0.36 -42.68
N ARG A 261 -9.20 -0.04 -42.42
CA ARG A 261 -8.20 0.23 -43.45
C ARG A 261 -7.12 -0.84 -43.37
N TYR A 262 -6.95 -1.59 -44.45
CA TYR A 262 -6.15 -2.81 -44.46
C TYR A 262 -5.42 -2.97 -45.79
N LEU A 263 -4.34 -3.75 -45.78
CA LEU A 263 -3.60 -4.06 -46.98
C LEU A 263 -4.42 -4.98 -47.89
N ASP A 264 -4.42 -4.71 -49.20
CA ASP A 264 -4.98 -5.61 -50.19
C ASP A 264 -4.39 -7.01 -50.01
N PRO A 265 -5.22 -8.05 -49.73
CA PRO A 265 -4.74 -9.41 -49.55
C PRO A 265 -3.98 -9.97 -50.76
N ALA A 266 -4.17 -9.39 -51.96
CA ALA A 266 -3.39 -9.73 -53.15
C ALA A 266 -1.97 -9.13 -53.16
N HIS A 267 -1.65 -8.24 -52.22
CA HIS A 267 -0.37 -7.55 -52.14
C HIS A 267 0.59 -8.28 -51.18
N ASP A 268 1.50 -9.09 -51.75
CA ASP A 268 2.49 -9.85 -50.98
C ASP A 268 3.65 -8.95 -50.51
N VAL A 269 3.69 -8.64 -49.21
CA VAL A 269 4.75 -7.83 -48.59
C VAL A 269 5.99 -8.66 -48.24
N GLN A 270 5.86 -9.98 -48.08
CA GLN A 270 6.98 -10.83 -47.64
C GLN A 270 7.99 -11.11 -48.76
N HIS A 271 7.60 -10.90 -50.02
CA HIS A 271 8.45 -11.16 -51.19
C HIS A 271 8.82 -9.90 -51.99
N GLN A 272 8.65 -8.69 -51.45
CA GLN A 272 9.11 -7.49 -52.15
C GLN A 272 10.64 -7.46 -52.25
N GLN A 273 11.15 -7.56 -53.49
CA GLN A 273 12.53 -7.27 -53.81
C GLN A 273 12.86 -5.83 -53.41
N TYR A 274 14.04 -5.66 -52.83
CA TYR A 274 14.64 -4.37 -52.49
C TYR A 274 14.49 -3.36 -53.64
N TYR A 275 13.73 -2.28 -53.42
CA TYR A 275 13.61 -1.21 -54.41
C TYR A 275 14.91 -0.40 -54.44
N PRO A 276 15.55 -0.21 -55.61
CA PRO A 276 16.68 0.70 -55.72
C PRO A 276 16.23 2.13 -55.40
N VAL A 277 17.11 2.90 -54.77
CA VAL A 277 16.89 4.30 -54.32
C VAL A 277 16.31 5.21 -55.42
N SER A 278 16.48 4.86 -56.70
CA SER A 278 15.93 5.57 -57.85
C SER A 278 14.40 5.45 -58.03
N ALA A 279 13.72 4.51 -57.34
CA ALA A 279 12.28 4.26 -57.50
C ALA A 279 11.37 5.08 -56.56
N ILE A 280 11.93 5.97 -55.72
CA ILE A 280 11.21 6.71 -54.66
C ILE A 280 10.04 7.58 -55.19
N ASN A 281 10.03 7.91 -56.48
CA ASN A 281 9.02 8.79 -57.07
C ASN A 281 7.93 8.09 -57.90
N ASP A 282 8.02 6.78 -58.13
CA ASP A 282 6.92 6.04 -58.74
C ASP A 282 5.88 5.71 -57.66
N ARG A 283 4.87 6.57 -57.54
CA ARG A 283 3.68 6.30 -56.72
C ARG A 283 2.88 5.16 -57.36
N ALA A 284 3.27 3.92 -57.09
CA ALA A 284 2.38 2.79 -57.23
C ALA A 284 1.07 3.10 -56.47
N ALA A 285 -0.07 2.65 -57.01
CA ALA A 285 -1.36 2.78 -56.33
C ALA A 285 -1.22 2.27 -54.88
N SER A 286 -1.76 3.04 -53.93
CA SER A 286 -1.67 2.69 -52.51
C SER A 286 -2.26 1.30 -52.30
N PRO A 287 -1.52 0.33 -51.72
CA PRO A 287 -2.01 -1.03 -51.55
C PRO A 287 -3.04 -1.16 -50.42
N TRP A 288 -3.60 -0.03 -49.96
CA TRP A 288 -4.53 0.03 -48.84
C TRP A 288 -5.96 0.11 -49.36
N LEU A 289 -6.80 -0.79 -48.88
CA LEU A 289 -8.24 -0.82 -49.09
C LEU A 289 -8.97 -0.32 -47.84
N GLU A 290 -10.19 0.17 -48.03
CA GLU A 290 -11.09 0.55 -46.94
C GLU A 290 -12.42 -0.20 -47.04
N ARG A 291 -12.97 -0.62 -45.89
CA ARG A 291 -14.30 -1.21 -45.79
C ARG A 291 -15.00 -0.74 -44.52
N ASP A 292 -16.25 -0.32 -44.68
CA ASP A 292 -17.11 0.10 -43.58
C ASP A 292 -18.00 -1.05 -43.10
N PHE A 293 -18.09 -1.19 -41.78
CA PHE A 293 -19.03 -2.07 -41.09
C PHE A 293 -20.06 -1.18 -40.38
N SER A 294 -21.30 -1.24 -40.84
CA SER A 294 -22.37 -0.35 -40.38
C SER A 294 -22.80 -0.69 -38.96
N ILE A 295 -22.85 0.32 -38.08
CA ILE A 295 -23.45 0.18 -36.75
C ILE A 295 -24.95 0.45 -36.88
N ALA A 296 -25.77 -0.58 -36.66
CA ALA A 296 -27.22 -0.45 -36.76
C ALA A 296 -27.79 0.45 -35.65
N GLN A 297 -28.96 1.07 -35.92
CA GLN A 297 -29.65 1.90 -34.92
C GLN A 297 -30.34 1.06 -33.85
N GLU A 298 -30.80 -0.13 -34.20
CA GLU A 298 -31.51 -1.06 -33.32
C GLU A 298 -30.71 -2.34 -33.11
N ARG A 299 -30.97 -3.01 -31.99
CA ARG A 299 -30.34 -4.30 -31.66
C ARG A 299 -30.96 -5.40 -32.50
N SER A 300 -30.12 -6.25 -33.08
CA SER A 300 -30.56 -7.45 -33.81
C SER A 300 -30.91 -8.63 -32.90
N ILE A 301 -30.43 -8.61 -31.66
CA ILE A 301 -30.62 -9.67 -30.66
C ILE A 301 -31.18 -9.03 -29.39
N ASP A 302 -32.33 -9.51 -28.91
CA ASP A 302 -32.80 -9.20 -27.56
C ASP A 302 -32.11 -10.13 -26.55
N PHE A 303 -31.55 -9.54 -25.49
CA PHE A 303 -30.93 -10.30 -24.41
C PHE A 303 -31.98 -11.14 -23.65
N TYR A 304 -33.23 -10.67 -23.58
CA TYR A 304 -34.30 -11.41 -22.90
C TYR A 304 -34.71 -12.69 -23.63
N ASP A 305 -34.49 -12.79 -24.95
CA ASP A 305 -34.63 -14.05 -25.68
C ASP A 305 -33.61 -15.08 -25.18
N LYS A 306 -32.36 -14.65 -24.96
CA LYS A 306 -31.29 -15.49 -24.40
C LYS A 306 -31.54 -15.87 -22.95
N CYS A 307 -32.10 -14.95 -22.18
CA CYS A 307 -32.57 -15.21 -20.82
C CYS A 307 -33.65 -16.29 -20.80
N TYR A 308 -34.69 -16.14 -21.62
CA TYR A 308 -35.78 -17.10 -21.69
C TYR A 308 -35.30 -18.49 -22.14
N ALA A 309 -34.42 -18.55 -23.15
CA ALA A 309 -33.82 -19.80 -23.61
C ALA A 309 -33.12 -20.57 -22.47
N TYR A 310 -32.32 -19.89 -21.65
CA TYR A 310 -31.63 -20.51 -20.53
C TYR A 310 -32.59 -20.97 -19.41
N TYR A 311 -33.46 -20.09 -18.92
CA TYR A 311 -34.30 -20.41 -17.76
C TYR A 311 -35.48 -21.32 -18.10
N ALA A 312 -36.15 -21.11 -19.23
CA ALA A 312 -37.37 -21.85 -19.58
C ALA A 312 -37.14 -23.05 -20.51
N LEU A 313 -36.08 -23.03 -21.33
CA LEU A 313 -35.83 -24.07 -22.36
C LEU A 313 -34.60 -24.94 -22.06
N ASP A 314 -33.91 -24.71 -20.93
CA ASP A 314 -32.71 -25.45 -20.52
C ASP A 314 -31.55 -25.39 -21.55
N GLU A 315 -31.48 -24.33 -22.36
CA GLU A 315 -30.34 -24.10 -23.26
C GLU A 315 -29.07 -23.72 -22.47
N THR A 316 -27.91 -23.69 -23.13
CA THR A 316 -26.67 -23.23 -22.46
C THR A 316 -26.75 -21.73 -22.15
N PRO A 317 -26.21 -21.28 -21.00
CA PRO A 317 -26.27 -19.88 -20.63
C PRO A 317 -25.49 -19.04 -21.64
N PHE A 318 -26.07 -17.94 -22.09
CA PHE A 318 -25.43 -17.00 -23.02
C PHE A 318 -24.23 -16.28 -22.39
N VAL A 319 -24.23 -16.17 -21.06
CA VAL A 319 -23.10 -15.71 -20.24
C VAL A 319 -22.76 -16.85 -19.28
N PRO A 320 -21.78 -17.72 -19.64
CA PRO A 320 -21.31 -18.76 -18.74
C PRO A 320 -20.81 -18.19 -17.41
N LEU A 321 -21.10 -18.88 -16.31
CA LEU A 321 -20.69 -18.45 -14.98
C LEU A 321 -19.17 -18.33 -14.85
N GLU A 322 -18.42 -19.25 -15.47
CA GLU A 322 -16.95 -19.22 -15.47
C GLU A 322 -16.38 -17.97 -16.15
N GLU A 323 -17.03 -17.44 -17.20
CA GLU A 323 -16.63 -16.17 -17.83
C GLU A 323 -16.87 -15.00 -16.89
N THR A 324 -17.97 -15.03 -16.13
CA THR A 324 -18.29 -14.01 -15.12
C THR A 324 -17.26 -14.02 -13.98
N LEU A 325 -16.86 -15.20 -13.50
CA LEU A 325 -15.85 -15.35 -12.45
C LEU A 325 -14.49 -14.83 -12.89
N ALA A 326 -14.09 -15.06 -14.15
CA ALA A 326 -12.87 -14.50 -14.71
C ALA A 326 -12.90 -12.95 -14.73
N VAL A 327 -14.06 -12.35 -15.01
CA VAL A 327 -14.23 -10.88 -14.93
C VAL A 327 -14.09 -10.40 -13.50
N MET A 328 -14.71 -11.08 -12.53
CA MET A 328 -14.60 -10.75 -11.10
C MET A 328 -13.15 -10.82 -10.60
N GLU A 329 -12.40 -11.84 -11.01
CA GLU A 329 -10.98 -11.99 -10.67
C GLU A 329 -10.14 -10.81 -11.18
N ILE A 330 -10.36 -10.38 -12.43
CA ILE A 330 -9.66 -9.23 -13.01
C ILE A 330 -10.00 -7.94 -12.26
N MET A 331 -11.26 -7.75 -11.87
CA MET A 331 -11.69 -6.57 -11.12
C MET A 331 -11.03 -6.51 -9.73
N ASP A 332 -10.94 -7.63 -9.02
CA ASP A 332 -10.23 -7.70 -7.73
C ASP A 332 -8.73 -7.42 -7.90
N GLN A 333 -8.09 -7.95 -8.95
CA GLN A 333 -6.70 -7.59 -9.27
C GLN A 333 -6.54 -6.09 -9.52
N CYS A 334 -7.51 -5.46 -10.20
CA CYS A 334 -7.46 -4.02 -10.45
C CYS A 334 -7.56 -3.19 -9.16
N HIS A 335 -8.46 -3.55 -8.25
CA HIS A 335 -8.56 -2.90 -6.94
C HIS A 335 -7.30 -3.11 -6.11
N ALA A 336 -6.76 -4.33 -6.07
CA ALA A 336 -5.54 -4.66 -5.33
C ALA A 336 -4.31 -3.87 -5.81
N GLN A 337 -4.19 -3.61 -7.12
CA GLN A 337 -3.12 -2.77 -7.67
C GLN A 337 -3.23 -1.29 -7.31
N ASN A 338 -4.43 -0.81 -6.95
CA ASN A 338 -4.73 0.61 -6.83
C ASN A 338 -5.10 1.07 -5.41
N SER A 339 -5.23 0.16 -4.47
CA SER A 339 -5.39 0.44 -3.03
C SER A 339 -4.21 1.23 -2.43
N GLY A 340 -3.08 1.35 -3.14
CA GLY A 340 -1.95 2.22 -2.80
C GLY A 340 -1.90 3.59 -3.49
N SER A 341 -2.88 3.98 -4.33
CA SER A 341 -2.70 5.11 -5.27
C SER A 341 -3.72 6.27 -5.19
N LEU A 342 -4.56 6.28 -4.15
CA LEU A 342 -5.49 7.36 -3.77
C LEU A 342 -4.92 8.17 -2.58
N GLN A 343 -3.92 9.01 -2.83
CA GLN A 343 -3.45 10.03 -1.89
C GLN A 343 -3.29 11.37 -2.61
N HIS A 344 -4.39 12.08 -2.88
CA HIS A 344 -4.41 13.55 -3.06
C HIS A 344 -5.84 14.11 -3.08
N SER A 345 -6.59 13.96 -1.99
CA SER A 345 -7.56 14.97 -1.52
C SER A 345 -8.22 14.50 -0.22
N GLN A 346 -7.98 15.28 0.83
CA GLN A 346 -8.62 15.36 2.13
C GLN A 346 -10.01 14.70 2.25
N GLU A 347 -10.14 13.66 3.08
CA GLU A 347 -10.85 13.64 4.38
C GLU A 347 -11.11 12.18 4.83
N ALA A 348 -11.09 11.98 6.15
CA ALA A 348 -11.50 10.79 6.90
C ALA A 348 -10.55 9.56 6.78
N GLY A 349 -10.06 8.96 7.86
CA GLY A 349 -10.82 8.58 9.03
C GLY A 349 -11.80 7.49 8.64
N GLN A 350 -11.55 6.25 9.08
CA GLN A 350 -12.38 5.05 8.84
C GLN A 350 -12.16 4.46 7.44
N GLY A 351 -11.42 3.37 7.21
CA GLY A 351 -11.14 2.20 8.04
C GLY A 351 -11.69 0.99 7.29
N SER A 352 -10.88 -0.03 7.00
CA SER A 352 -11.43 -1.36 6.69
C SER A 352 -10.36 -2.44 6.78
N ASP A 353 -10.49 -3.15 7.90
CA ASP A 353 -10.11 -4.53 8.15
C ASP A 353 -10.35 -5.43 6.93
N HIS A 354 -9.31 -6.19 6.55
CA HIS A 354 -9.37 -7.25 5.56
C HIS A 354 -9.60 -8.59 6.28
N GLY A 355 -10.56 -9.35 5.76
CA GLY A 355 -10.42 -10.80 5.68
C GLY A 355 -11.00 -11.58 6.85
N GLN A 356 -12.25 -11.98 6.67
CA GLN A 356 -12.99 -12.94 7.48
C GLN A 356 -12.14 -14.04 8.12
N ALA A 357 -11.95 -13.91 9.44
CA ALA A 357 -12.24 -14.98 10.37
C ALA A 357 -13.51 -14.59 11.13
N ARG A 358 -14.70 -14.91 10.61
CA ARG A 358 -15.93 -14.90 11.43
C ARG A 358 -15.94 -16.14 12.33
N ILE A 359 -14.95 -16.20 13.23
CA ILE A 359 -15.24 -16.63 14.59
C ILE A 359 -16.04 -15.45 15.14
N ALA A 360 -17.25 -15.70 15.63
CA ALA A 360 -17.97 -14.69 16.38
C ALA A 360 -17.06 -14.20 17.51
N MET A 361 -16.42 -13.02 17.33
CA MET A 361 -15.83 -12.27 18.42
C MET A 361 -17.00 -11.80 19.27
N LYS A 362 -17.30 -12.66 20.25
CA LYS A 362 -17.73 -12.22 21.56
C LYS A 362 -16.93 -10.96 21.93
N GLN A 363 -17.63 -9.98 22.49
CA GLN A 363 -17.00 -8.93 23.27
C GLN A 363 -15.88 -9.51 24.17
N ASP A 364 -14.75 -8.80 24.27
CA ASP A 364 -13.56 -9.02 25.15
C ASP A 364 -12.71 -10.27 24.80
N GLN A 365 -11.37 -10.26 24.57
CA GLN A 365 -10.27 -9.62 25.31
C GLN A 365 -8.98 -9.62 24.45
N ASP A 366 -8.48 -8.47 23.98
CA ASP A 366 -7.10 -8.35 23.44
C ASP A 366 -6.02 -8.31 24.54
N PHE A 367 -6.46 -8.29 25.81
CA PHE A 367 -5.64 -8.21 27.03
C PHE A 367 -4.72 -6.99 27.07
N ILE A 368 -5.03 -5.94 26.30
CA ILE A 368 -4.29 -4.69 26.26
C ILE A 368 -5.12 -3.60 26.95
N ASP A 369 -4.59 -3.03 28.03
CA ASP A 369 -5.22 -1.93 28.76
C ASP A 369 -4.59 -0.59 28.35
N LEU A 370 -5.30 0.17 27.51
CA LEU A 370 -4.85 1.49 27.07
C LEU A 370 -4.71 2.49 28.22
N ASN A 371 -5.61 2.47 29.21
CA ASN A 371 -5.54 3.42 30.33
C ASN A 371 -4.30 3.16 31.19
N ASP A 372 -3.95 1.89 31.37
CA ASP A 372 -2.74 1.50 32.07
C ASP A 372 -1.47 1.90 31.32
N MET A 373 -1.42 1.72 29.99
CA MET A 373 -0.31 2.20 29.16
C MET A 373 -0.18 3.73 29.21
N ILE A 374 -1.30 4.47 29.16
CA ILE A 374 -1.31 5.93 29.33
C ILE A 374 -0.76 6.33 30.69
N ARG A 375 -1.14 5.64 31.77
CA ARG A 375 -0.60 5.88 33.11
C ARG A 375 0.91 5.70 33.13
N ILE A 376 1.41 4.61 32.56
CA ILE A 376 2.86 4.31 32.51
C ILE A 376 3.58 5.39 31.69
N ARG A 377 3.12 5.66 30.47
CA ARG A 377 3.70 6.68 29.57
C ARG A 377 3.77 8.03 30.26
N ARG A 378 2.66 8.51 30.82
CA ARG A 378 2.61 9.81 31.49
C ARG A 378 3.50 9.87 32.73
N GLN A 379 3.62 8.78 33.48
CA GLN A 379 4.52 8.72 34.62
C GLN A 379 6.00 8.82 34.19
N LEU A 380 6.38 8.15 33.10
CA LEU A 380 7.73 8.29 32.51
C LEU A 380 7.94 9.72 31.98
N HIS A 381 6.97 10.26 31.24
CA HIS A 381 7.03 11.63 30.70
C HIS A 381 7.22 12.71 31.76
N GLN A 382 6.59 12.55 32.93
CA GLN A 382 6.72 13.49 34.05
C GLN A 382 8.10 13.46 34.71
N TYR A 383 8.83 12.35 34.64
CA TYR A 383 10.13 12.18 35.30
C TYR A 383 11.17 11.65 34.31
N PRO A 384 11.48 12.41 33.24
CA PRO A 384 12.46 12.00 32.23
C PRO A 384 13.85 11.91 32.86
N GLU A 385 14.62 10.92 32.42
CA GLU A 385 15.94 10.57 32.93
C GLU A 385 16.92 10.34 31.78
N LEU A 386 18.21 10.67 31.96
CA LEU A 386 19.18 10.76 30.86
C LEU A 386 20.14 9.56 30.80
N GLY A 387 20.41 9.11 29.59
CA GLY A 387 21.41 8.08 29.28
C GLY A 387 21.31 6.85 30.20
N TYR A 388 22.35 6.58 30.99
CA TYR A 388 22.38 5.46 31.94
C TYR A 388 21.84 5.76 33.34
N THR A 389 21.43 7.00 33.63
CA THR A 389 20.98 7.39 34.98
C THR A 389 19.46 7.33 35.04
N LEU A 390 18.90 6.12 35.02
CA LEU A 390 17.46 5.85 34.90
C LEU A 390 16.81 5.21 36.17
N PRO A 391 17.12 5.65 37.41
CA PRO A 391 16.66 4.95 38.61
C PRO A 391 15.12 4.91 38.77
N GLY A 392 14.42 5.99 38.41
CA GLY A 392 12.96 6.07 38.48
C GLY A 392 12.29 5.21 37.41
N THR A 393 12.80 5.28 36.18
CA THR A 393 12.33 4.51 35.02
C THR A 393 12.50 3.01 35.26
N LEU A 394 13.69 2.56 35.66
CA LEU A 394 13.94 1.16 36.00
C LEU A 394 13.06 0.67 37.14
N LYS A 395 12.86 1.49 38.18
CA LYS A 395 11.97 1.15 39.29
C LYS A 395 10.53 0.94 38.80
N LEU A 396 10.04 1.77 37.88
CA LEU A 396 8.72 1.61 37.29
C LEU A 396 8.63 0.33 36.45
N VAL A 397 9.55 0.12 35.51
CA VAL A 397 9.55 -1.08 34.66
C VAL A 397 9.59 -2.36 35.49
N LYS A 398 10.47 -2.46 36.49
CA LYS A 398 10.53 -3.61 37.42
C LYS A 398 9.20 -3.82 38.15
N LYS A 399 8.60 -2.74 38.65
CA LYS A 399 7.31 -2.81 39.36
C LYS A 399 6.22 -3.37 38.45
N GLU A 400 6.13 -2.89 37.21
CA GLU A 400 5.12 -3.35 36.24
C GLU A 400 5.33 -4.81 35.85
N LEU A 401 6.58 -5.25 35.63
CA LEU A 401 6.91 -6.66 35.35
C LEU A 401 6.62 -7.59 36.54
N GLN A 402 6.98 -7.17 37.76
CA GLN A 402 6.69 -7.91 38.99
C GLN A 402 5.18 -8.08 39.20
N ALA A 403 4.39 -7.04 38.92
CA ALA A 403 2.94 -7.07 39.09
C ALA A 403 2.25 -8.14 38.22
N VAL A 404 2.85 -8.49 37.07
CA VAL A 404 2.33 -9.55 36.17
C VAL A 404 3.11 -10.87 36.24
N GLY A 405 4.08 -10.98 37.16
CA GLY A 405 4.84 -12.21 37.40
C GLY A 405 5.72 -12.62 36.22
N VAL A 406 6.29 -11.64 35.50
CA VAL A 406 7.24 -11.88 34.41
C VAL A 406 8.67 -11.81 34.97
N PRO A 407 9.50 -12.86 34.85
CA PRO A 407 10.88 -12.84 35.31
C PRO A 407 11.73 -11.90 34.43
N PHE A 408 12.73 -11.26 35.05
CA PHE A 408 13.65 -10.36 34.36
C PHE A 408 15.04 -10.36 35.01
N THR A 409 16.02 -9.86 34.25
CA THR A 409 17.41 -9.71 34.67
C THR A 409 17.99 -8.37 34.23
N GLU A 410 18.94 -7.85 35.01
CA GLU A 410 19.73 -6.65 34.72
C GLU A 410 21.16 -7.00 34.28
N ARG A 411 21.39 -8.27 33.91
CA ARG A 411 22.72 -8.79 33.55
C ARG A 411 23.31 -8.13 32.29
N TYR A 412 22.46 -7.70 31.36
CA TYR A 412 22.89 -7.25 30.03
C TYR A 412 22.87 -5.73 29.94
N GLY A 413 24.03 -5.15 29.64
CA GLY A 413 24.23 -3.71 29.54
C GLY A 413 24.20 -3.00 30.89
N LYS A 414 24.19 -1.67 30.81
CA LYS A 414 24.14 -0.79 31.98
C LYS A 414 22.77 -0.14 32.07
N SER A 415 22.12 -0.23 33.23
CA SER A 415 20.80 0.36 33.47
C SER A 415 19.73 -0.10 32.47
N SER A 416 19.84 -1.33 31.98
CA SER A 416 18.89 -1.98 31.07
C SER A 416 18.27 -3.21 31.75
N LEU A 417 17.13 -3.66 31.22
CA LEU A 417 16.39 -4.82 31.73
C LEU A 417 16.02 -5.76 30.58
N VAL A 418 16.12 -7.06 30.83
CA VAL A 418 15.65 -8.09 29.90
C VAL A 418 14.64 -8.98 30.61
N ALA A 419 13.43 -9.06 30.08
CA ALA A 419 12.32 -9.84 30.64
C ALA A 419 11.94 -11.00 29.72
N PHE A 420 11.43 -12.09 30.31
CA PHE A 420 11.19 -13.34 29.58
C PHE A 420 9.75 -13.82 29.72
N ILE A 421 9.14 -14.15 28.58
CA ILE A 421 7.89 -14.92 28.51
C ILE A 421 8.23 -16.28 27.91
N ASN A 422 7.77 -17.37 28.54
CA ASN A 422 8.12 -18.75 28.18
C ASN A 422 9.64 -18.96 28.07
N GLU A 423 10.38 -18.60 29.12
CA GLU A 423 11.85 -18.68 29.16
C GLU A 423 12.40 -20.09 28.80
N ASP A 424 11.63 -21.13 29.12
CA ASP A 424 11.91 -22.53 28.86
C ASP A 424 11.73 -22.96 27.40
N LYS A 425 11.06 -22.17 26.56
CA LYS A 425 10.76 -22.49 25.14
C LYS A 425 11.79 -21.93 24.17
N SER A 426 13.07 -22.24 24.35
CA SER A 426 14.17 -21.62 23.60
C SER A 426 14.40 -22.15 22.17
N ASP A 427 13.58 -23.07 21.66
CA ASP A 427 13.71 -23.62 20.28
C ASP A 427 13.55 -22.56 19.18
N TYR A 428 12.77 -21.52 19.46
CA TYR A 428 12.69 -20.31 18.66
C TYR A 428 12.42 -19.14 19.60
N SER A 429 13.15 -18.04 19.42
CA SER A 429 13.15 -16.92 20.36
C SER A 429 13.01 -15.59 19.62
N ILE A 430 12.06 -14.76 20.06
CA ILE A 430 11.74 -13.46 19.45
C ILE A 430 12.10 -12.34 20.43
N GLY A 431 12.94 -11.41 19.99
CA GLY A 431 13.28 -10.19 20.71
C GLY A 431 12.31 -9.05 20.40
N LEU A 432 11.87 -8.31 21.42
CA LEU A 432 11.15 -7.04 21.28
C LEU A 432 11.88 -5.96 22.08
N ARG A 433 12.28 -4.86 21.45
CA ARG A 433 13.04 -3.78 22.09
C ARG A 433 12.25 -2.49 22.24
N ALA A 434 12.41 -1.85 23.39
CA ALA A 434 12.05 -0.45 23.64
C ALA A 434 13.23 0.25 24.35
N ASP A 435 13.57 1.45 23.89
CA ASP A 435 14.45 2.39 24.56
C ASP A 435 13.70 3.16 25.66
N MET A 436 14.45 3.77 26.59
CA MET A 436 13.91 4.34 27.82
C MET A 436 14.45 5.72 28.21
N ASP A 437 15.55 6.19 27.63
CA ASP A 437 16.17 7.46 28.01
C ASP A 437 15.47 8.68 27.40
N ALA A 438 15.63 9.83 28.03
CA ALA A 438 15.07 11.12 27.60
C ALA A 438 16.13 12.05 27.00
N LEU A 439 15.76 13.28 26.64
CA LEU A 439 16.63 14.31 26.05
C LEU A 439 16.83 15.52 26.97
N PRO A 440 17.98 16.22 26.92
CA PRO A 440 18.23 17.47 27.65
C PRO A 440 17.56 18.66 26.94
N ILE A 441 16.24 18.59 26.81
CA ILE A 441 15.39 19.59 26.17
C ILE A 441 14.39 20.14 27.18
N GLN A 442 14.25 21.46 27.23
CA GLN A 442 13.23 22.10 28.06
C GLN A 442 11.84 21.97 27.43
N GLU A 443 10.97 21.15 28.01
CA GLU A 443 9.59 20.99 27.55
C GLU A 443 8.79 22.29 27.65
N THR A 444 8.07 22.62 26.57
CA THR A 444 7.22 23.82 26.44
C THR A 444 5.73 23.49 26.36
N ASN A 445 5.35 22.21 26.27
CA ASN A 445 3.95 21.78 26.26
C ASN A 445 3.18 22.29 27.49
N ALA A 446 1.87 22.45 27.31
CA ALA A 446 0.91 22.81 28.34
C ALA A 446 -0.02 21.62 28.64
N VAL A 447 0.56 20.49 29.06
CA VAL A 447 -0.14 19.22 29.33
C VAL A 447 -0.06 18.85 30.82
N PRO A 448 -1.06 18.13 31.38
CA PRO A 448 -1.05 17.75 32.81
C PRO A 448 0.11 16.83 33.22
N TYR A 449 0.72 16.15 32.26
CA TYR A 449 1.82 15.19 32.44
C TYR A 449 3.18 15.76 32.00
N LYS A 450 3.30 17.09 31.90
CA LYS A 450 4.55 17.78 31.61
C LYS A 450 5.68 17.32 32.54
N SER A 451 6.89 17.24 32.00
CA SER A 451 8.13 17.01 32.74
C SER A 451 8.24 17.90 33.98
N GLN A 452 8.54 17.27 35.11
CA GLN A 452 8.85 17.92 36.39
C GLN A 452 10.36 18.14 36.57
N HIS A 453 11.19 17.63 35.67
CA HIS A 453 12.63 17.85 35.65
C HIS A 453 12.96 18.97 34.66
N ALA A 454 13.27 20.16 35.18
CA ALA A 454 13.62 21.30 34.34
C ALA A 454 14.79 20.97 33.39
N GLY A 455 14.65 21.36 32.13
CA GLY A 455 15.62 21.09 31.08
C GLY A 455 15.63 19.67 30.52
N LEU A 456 14.74 18.78 30.97
CA LEU A 456 14.65 17.39 30.49
C LEU A 456 13.26 17.07 29.93
N MET A 457 13.19 16.27 28.87
CA MET A 457 11.94 15.91 28.18
C MET A 457 12.08 14.59 27.43
N HIS A 458 11.04 13.75 27.42
CA HIS A 458 10.93 12.65 26.45
C HIS A 458 10.49 13.17 25.07
N ALA A 459 11.40 13.86 24.38
CA ALA A 459 11.14 14.47 23.08
C ALA A 459 11.33 13.52 21.87
N CYS A 460 11.66 12.25 22.10
CA CYS A 460 11.81 11.22 21.07
C CYS A 460 10.76 10.08 21.18
N GLY A 461 9.92 10.10 22.22
CA GLY A 461 8.84 9.12 22.41
C GLY A 461 9.23 7.82 23.13
N HIS A 462 10.41 7.75 23.76
CA HIS A 462 10.89 6.55 24.47
C HIS A 462 10.02 6.16 25.67
N ASP A 463 9.32 7.13 26.27
CA ASP A 463 8.25 6.91 27.24
C ASP A 463 7.06 6.13 26.64
N ALA A 464 6.70 6.42 25.39
CA ALA A 464 5.68 5.69 24.64
C ALA A 464 6.17 4.29 24.24
N HIS A 465 7.42 4.15 23.77
CA HIS A 465 8.01 2.85 23.42
C HIS A 465 8.01 1.90 24.62
N THR A 466 8.46 2.39 25.78
CA THR A 466 8.47 1.63 27.05
C THR A 466 7.06 1.22 27.47
N ALA A 467 6.09 2.13 27.38
CA ALA A 467 4.69 1.83 27.72
C ALA A 467 4.07 0.80 26.77
N ILE A 468 4.35 0.89 25.46
CA ILE A 468 3.92 -0.08 24.45
C ILE A 468 4.48 -1.47 24.75
N LEU A 469 5.79 -1.58 25.03
CA LEU A 469 6.40 -2.87 25.32
C LEU A 469 5.85 -3.49 26.61
N LEU A 470 5.64 -2.69 27.66
CA LEU A 470 4.99 -3.17 28.89
C LEU A 470 3.55 -3.64 28.63
N GLY A 471 2.76 -2.90 27.84
CA GLY A 471 1.42 -3.33 27.44
C GLY A 471 1.43 -4.65 26.65
N THR A 472 2.39 -4.78 25.72
CA THR A 472 2.62 -5.99 24.95
C THR A 472 2.98 -7.17 25.85
N VAL A 473 3.89 -6.98 26.81
CA VAL A 473 4.28 -8.00 27.79
C VAL A 473 3.06 -8.51 28.56
N LYS A 474 2.20 -7.61 29.06
CA LYS A 474 0.98 -7.97 29.81
C LYS A 474 0.02 -8.79 28.94
N ALA A 475 -0.16 -8.39 27.69
CA ALA A 475 -1.02 -9.09 26.75
C ALA A 475 -0.47 -10.48 26.38
N LEU A 476 0.82 -10.60 26.09
CA LEU A 476 1.49 -11.87 25.79
C LEU A 476 1.50 -12.82 27.00
N LYS A 477 1.70 -12.29 28.21
CA LYS A 477 1.63 -13.06 29.46
C LYS A 477 0.25 -13.68 29.66
N ALA A 478 -0.82 -12.97 29.34
CA ALA A 478 -2.19 -13.49 29.43
C ALA A 478 -2.45 -14.69 28.50
N ILE A 479 -1.72 -14.78 27.38
CA ILE A 479 -1.83 -15.86 26.40
C ILE A 479 -0.59 -16.75 26.33
N GLU A 480 0.30 -16.73 27.34
CA GLU A 480 1.62 -17.38 27.28
C GLU A 480 1.55 -18.89 26.95
N LYS A 481 0.46 -19.56 27.38
CA LYS A 481 0.20 -20.97 27.08
C LYS A 481 -0.08 -21.26 25.61
N GLN A 482 -0.55 -20.26 24.86
CA GLN A 482 -0.88 -20.34 23.44
C GLN A 482 0.32 -20.03 22.53
N ILE A 483 1.37 -19.43 23.09
CA ILE A 483 2.58 -19.04 22.35
C ILE A 483 3.63 -20.13 22.53
N ASN A 484 4.15 -20.68 21.44
CA ASN A 484 5.14 -21.75 21.47
C ASN A 484 6.56 -21.32 21.08
N CYS A 485 6.96 -20.16 21.60
CA CYS A 485 8.31 -19.63 21.47
C CYS A 485 8.65 -18.86 22.74
N ARG A 486 9.95 -18.58 22.94
CA ARG A 486 10.43 -17.66 23.96
C ARG A 486 10.29 -16.22 23.44
N VAL A 487 9.84 -15.30 24.28
CA VAL A 487 9.83 -13.87 23.97
C VAL A 487 10.77 -13.15 24.93
N VAL A 488 11.71 -12.39 24.37
CA VAL A 488 12.74 -11.64 25.08
C VAL A 488 12.43 -10.16 24.95
N CYS A 489 11.96 -9.54 26.03
CA CYS A 489 11.56 -8.14 26.04
C CYS A 489 12.70 -7.29 26.61
N ILE A 490 13.26 -6.41 25.78
CA ILE A 490 14.48 -5.65 26.02
C ILE A 490 14.10 -4.19 26.30
N PHE A 491 14.37 -3.73 27.50
CA PHE A 491 14.22 -2.35 27.94
C PHE A 491 15.61 -1.73 28.02
N GLN A 492 15.97 -0.96 27.00
CA GLN A 492 17.32 -0.47 26.75
C GLN A 492 17.49 0.98 27.24
N ALA A 493 18.59 1.27 27.91
CA ALA A 493 19.01 2.64 28.25
C ALA A 493 19.93 3.26 27.19
N ASN A 494 20.05 4.59 27.17
CA ASN A 494 21.07 5.35 26.42
C ASN A 494 21.09 5.08 24.90
N GLU A 495 19.91 5.11 24.25
CA GLU A 495 19.82 5.13 22.77
C GLU A 495 20.38 6.45 22.23
N GLU A 496 20.04 7.58 22.86
CA GLU A 496 20.39 8.94 22.41
C GLU A 496 21.90 9.27 22.52
N GLY A 497 22.67 8.34 23.08
CA GLY A 497 24.12 8.43 23.23
C GLY A 497 24.65 9.59 24.07
N GLN A 498 23.86 10.04 25.03
CA GLN A 498 24.18 11.18 25.90
C GLN A 498 25.28 10.87 26.91
N ALA A 499 25.44 9.61 27.29
CA ALA A 499 26.53 9.17 28.15
C ALA A 499 27.62 8.49 27.32
N SER A 500 28.86 8.99 27.41
CA SER A 500 30.02 8.44 26.70
C SER A 500 30.66 7.21 27.36
N GLU A 501 30.23 6.87 28.58
CA GLU A 501 30.75 5.68 29.29
C GLU A 501 30.37 4.39 28.54
N GLY A 502 31.34 3.51 28.28
CA GLY A 502 31.06 2.21 27.65
C GLY A 502 30.86 2.23 26.13
N GLY A 503 31.14 3.34 25.46
CA GLY A 503 31.10 3.43 23.99
C GLY A 503 29.89 4.17 23.42
N GLY A 504 29.09 4.86 24.26
CA GLY A 504 28.08 5.80 23.80
C GLY A 504 26.75 5.20 23.37
N SER A 505 26.60 3.87 23.30
CA SER A 505 25.34 3.20 22.91
C SER A 505 24.88 2.18 23.95
N GLY A 506 23.60 2.21 24.26
CA GLY A 506 22.91 1.19 25.05
C GLY A 506 22.96 -0.19 24.43
N ALA A 507 22.54 -0.27 23.17
CA ALA A 507 22.49 -1.52 22.43
C ALA A 507 23.89 -2.16 22.37
N ARG A 508 24.93 -1.38 22.10
CA ARG A 508 26.32 -1.87 22.04
C ARG A 508 26.76 -2.55 23.33
N LEU A 509 26.45 -1.98 24.50
CA LEU A 509 26.78 -2.59 25.78
C LEU A 509 26.01 -3.90 26.00
N MET A 510 24.72 -3.93 25.69
CA MET A 510 23.93 -5.16 25.81
C MET A 510 24.44 -6.26 24.88
N MET A 511 24.86 -5.90 23.66
CA MET A 511 25.48 -6.81 22.68
C MET A 511 26.84 -7.33 23.15
N ASN A 512 27.65 -6.51 23.80
CA ASN A 512 28.93 -6.95 24.39
C ASN A 512 28.72 -7.95 25.54
N ASP A 513 27.61 -7.83 26.27
CA ASP A 513 27.23 -8.75 27.35
C ASP A 513 26.50 -10.02 26.85
N GLY A 514 26.34 -10.17 25.52
CA GLY A 514 25.81 -11.39 24.89
C GLY A 514 24.28 -11.46 24.83
N VAL A 515 23.57 -10.32 24.86
CA VAL A 515 22.10 -10.32 24.77
C VAL A 515 21.59 -10.93 23.45
N ASP A 516 22.38 -10.85 22.38
CA ASP A 516 22.02 -11.43 21.08
C ASP A 516 21.89 -12.95 21.11
N GLU A 517 22.48 -13.64 22.08
CA GLU A 517 22.34 -15.09 22.23
C GLU A 517 20.93 -15.51 22.68
N LEU A 518 20.10 -14.58 23.11
CA LEU A 518 18.78 -14.86 23.68
C LEU A 518 17.66 -14.95 22.64
N PHE A 519 17.84 -14.42 21.43
CA PHE A 519 16.82 -14.38 20.40
C PHE A 519 17.38 -14.69 19.01
N ASP A 520 16.53 -15.23 18.15
CA ASP A 520 16.84 -15.56 16.76
C ASP A 520 16.56 -14.36 15.85
N VAL A 521 15.45 -13.66 16.12
CA VAL A 521 14.99 -12.46 15.41
C VAL A 521 14.59 -11.37 16.40
N ILE A 522 14.66 -10.11 16.00
CA ILE A 522 14.32 -8.97 16.87
C ILE A 522 13.47 -7.90 16.16
N ALA A 523 12.54 -7.29 16.87
CA ALA A 523 11.76 -6.15 16.39
C ALA A 523 11.81 -4.95 17.35
N ALA A 524 11.70 -3.76 16.78
CA ALA A 524 11.54 -2.49 17.50
C ALA A 524 10.64 -1.55 16.71
N CYS A 525 10.14 -0.50 17.38
CA CYS A 525 9.39 0.56 16.74
C CYS A 525 9.86 1.94 17.17
N HIS A 526 9.59 2.94 16.33
CA HIS A 526 9.73 4.35 16.70
C HIS A 526 8.44 5.12 16.42
N MET A 527 8.10 6.05 17.31
CA MET A 527 7.04 7.04 17.08
C MET A 527 7.42 8.00 15.95
N ASP A 528 6.56 8.19 14.95
CA ASP A 528 6.80 9.11 13.84
C ASP A 528 5.62 10.06 13.64
N ASN A 529 5.81 11.34 13.96
CA ASN A 529 4.80 12.39 13.77
C ASN A 529 4.69 12.87 12.31
N LYS A 530 5.36 12.23 11.35
CA LYS A 530 5.01 12.34 9.93
C LYS A 530 3.84 11.43 9.55
N ILE A 531 3.48 10.47 10.41
CA ILE A 531 2.46 9.45 10.20
C ILE A 531 1.32 9.67 11.19
N ASP A 532 0.07 9.56 10.73
CA ASP A 532 -1.12 9.73 11.56
C ASP A 532 -1.32 8.56 12.53
N SER A 533 -1.83 8.85 13.73
CA SER A 533 -2.20 7.79 14.69
C SER A 533 -3.22 6.83 14.08
N GLY A 534 -3.00 5.53 14.26
CA GLY A 534 -3.76 4.46 13.59
C GLY A 534 -3.12 3.98 12.28
N GLU A 535 -1.98 4.55 11.90
CA GLU A 535 -1.16 4.09 10.79
C GLU A 535 0.23 3.61 11.25
N ALA A 536 0.84 2.72 10.47
CA ALA A 536 2.20 2.24 10.67
C ALA A 536 2.94 2.12 9.33
N ALA A 537 4.25 2.34 9.33
CA ALA A 537 5.07 2.18 8.14
C ALA A 537 6.19 1.17 8.35
N VAL A 538 6.47 0.38 7.32
CA VAL A 538 7.58 -0.58 7.28
C VAL A 538 8.48 -0.27 6.10
N ILE A 539 9.78 -0.52 6.23
CA ILE A 539 10.77 -0.36 5.15
C ILE A 539 11.47 -1.69 4.91
N HIS A 540 11.67 -2.06 3.64
CA HIS A 540 12.54 -3.17 3.26
C HIS A 540 14.00 -2.71 3.19
N GLY A 541 14.92 -3.49 3.77
CA GLY A 541 16.35 -3.20 3.72
C GLY A 541 16.71 -1.98 4.57
N ALA A 542 17.55 -1.09 4.05
CA ALA A 542 18.03 0.05 4.81
C ALA A 542 16.84 0.92 5.30
N THR A 543 16.76 1.11 6.62
CA THR A 543 15.73 1.89 7.31
C THR A 543 16.31 3.22 7.79
N PHE A 544 17.48 3.17 8.44
CA PHE A 544 18.23 4.34 8.93
C PHE A 544 19.67 4.31 8.45
N ALA A 545 20.26 5.49 8.23
CA ALA A 545 21.64 5.62 7.83
C ALA A 545 22.61 5.27 8.97
N SER A 546 23.81 4.86 8.59
CA SER A 546 24.96 4.92 9.50
C SER A 546 25.16 6.36 9.97
N SER A 547 25.70 6.53 11.17
CA SER A 547 26.02 7.85 11.72
C SER A 547 27.39 7.81 12.37
N ASP A 548 28.40 8.24 11.63
CA ASP A 548 29.77 8.32 12.11
C ASP A 548 30.17 9.78 12.33
N THR A 549 30.95 10.04 13.37
CA THR A 549 31.62 11.34 13.58
C THR A 549 33.10 11.20 13.31
N PHE A 550 33.73 12.27 12.84
CA PHE A 550 35.19 12.34 12.71
C PHE A 550 35.75 13.65 13.25
N ARG A 551 36.99 13.57 13.74
CA ARG A 551 37.81 14.71 14.13
C ARG A 551 39.14 14.62 13.40
N LEU A 552 39.44 15.59 12.55
CA LEU A 552 40.61 15.65 11.68
C LEU A 552 41.43 16.90 12.03
N SER A 553 42.66 16.70 12.48
CA SER A 553 43.61 17.77 12.79
C SER A 553 44.79 17.74 11.83
N PHE A 554 45.12 18.90 11.26
CA PHE A 554 46.38 19.12 10.55
C PHE A 554 47.33 19.96 11.40
N TYR A 555 48.60 19.57 11.42
CA TYR A 555 49.65 20.25 12.17
C TYR A 555 50.78 20.66 11.23
N GLY A 556 51.13 21.95 11.30
CA GLY A 556 52.22 22.59 10.57
C GLY A 556 53.18 23.28 11.52
N LYS A 557 53.63 24.48 11.15
CA LYS A 557 54.59 25.29 11.89
C LYS A 557 54.26 26.77 11.70
N ALA A 558 53.98 27.47 12.79
CA ALA A 558 53.66 28.89 12.75
C ALA A 558 54.84 29.73 12.25
N GLY A 559 54.53 30.87 11.63
CA GLY A 559 55.52 31.84 11.21
C GLY A 559 54.89 33.16 10.76
N HIS A 560 55.72 34.18 10.60
CA HIS A 560 55.26 35.49 10.15
C HIS A 560 54.73 35.39 8.71
N ALA A 561 53.54 35.96 8.43
CA ALA A 561 52.90 35.85 7.11
C ALA A 561 53.76 36.40 5.95
N ALA A 562 54.64 37.37 6.22
CA ALA A 562 55.61 37.90 5.25
C ALA A 562 56.85 37.01 5.01
N ALA A 563 57.02 35.91 5.76
CA ALA A 563 58.09 34.94 5.61
C ALA A 563 57.54 33.51 5.50
N PRO A 564 56.66 33.23 4.50
CA PRO A 564 55.92 31.96 4.43
C PRO A 564 56.84 30.74 4.24
N HIS A 565 58.00 30.91 3.61
CA HIS A 565 59.00 29.85 3.40
C HIS A 565 59.61 29.30 4.71
N ALA A 566 59.44 29.98 5.85
CA ALA A 566 59.94 29.54 7.15
C ALA A 566 58.89 28.78 8.00
N ALA A 567 57.67 28.66 7.47
CA ALA A 567 56.48 28.10 8.10
C ALA A 567 55.91 26.91 7.31
N ILE A 568 54.97 26.19 7.93
CA ILE A 568 54.14 25.16 7.27
C ILE A 568 52.69 25.51 7.59
N ASP A 569 51.94 25.91 6.56
CA ASP A 569 50.61 26.48 6.72
C ASP A 569 49.51 25.41 6.90
N ALA A 570 48.97 25.31 8.11
CA ALA A 570 47.88 24.38 8.40
C ALA A 570 46.55 24.79 7.77
N ILE A 571 46.31 26.08 7.48
CA ILE A 571 45.10 26.52 6.77
C ILE A 571 45.10 25.95 5.35
N ALA A 572 46.25 26.02 4.67
CA ALA A 572 46.40 25.46 3.32
C ALA A 572 46.12 23.95 3.28
N MET A 573 46.57 23.19 4.29
CA MET A 573 46.24 21.76 4.41
C MET A 573 44.74 21.54 4.61
N GLY A 574 44.11 22.26 5.54
CA GLY A 574 42.68 22.14 5.82
C GLY A 574 41.80 22.44 4.61
N VAL A 575 42.10 23.50 3.85
CA VAL A 575 41.35 23.89 2.63
C VAL A 575 41.50 22.84 1.53
N LYS A 576 42.71 22.31 1.32
CA LYS A 576 42.96 21.22 0.36
C LYS A 576 42.19 19.96 0.76
N ALA A 577 42.22 19.60 2.04
CA ALA A 577 41.51 18.44 2.56
C ALA A 577 40.00 18.60 2.36
N TYR A 578 39.40 19.70 2.82
CA TYR A 578 37.98 19.98 2.62
C TYR A 578 37.54 19.80 1.16
N THR A 579 38.27 20.43 0.23
CA THR A 579 37.96 20.34 -1.21
C THR A 579 38.09 18.91 -1.75
N ALA A 580 39.12 18.18 -1.33
CA ALA A 580 39.35 16.80 -1.76
C ALA A 580 38.28 15.84 -1.22
N LEU A 581 37.83 16.04 0.02
CA LEU A 581 36.78 15.23 0.64
C LEU A 581 35.43 15.39 -0.08
N GLU A 582 35.02 16.62 -0.38
CA GLU A 582 33.80 16.90 -1.16
C GLU A 582 33.88 16.30 -2.59
N THR A 583 35.08 16.36 -3.20
CA THR A 583 35.32 15.78 -4.52
C THR A 583 35.22 14.25 -4.47
N MET A 584 35.82 13.61 -3.47
CA MET A 584 35.76 12.15 -3.28
C MET A 584 34.31 11.68 -3.15
N VAL A 585 33.51 12.30 -2.30
CA VAL A 585 32.10 11.90 -2.10
C VAL A 585 31.26 12.08 -3.38
N SER A 586 31.55 13.11 -4.17
CA SER A 586 30.80 13.39 -5.39
C SER A 586 31.26 12.60 -6.62
N ARG A 587 32.50 12.09 -6.65
CA ARG A 587 33.12 11.45 -7.84
C ARG A 587 33.45 9.98 -7.66
N GLU A 588 33.78 9.55 -6.44
CA GLU A 588 34.23 8.18 -6.16
C GLU A 588 33.09 7.27 -5.66
N ILE A 589 31.95 7.84 -5.25
CA ILE A 589 30.78 7.09 -4.76
C ILE A 589 29.65 7.11 -5.80
N ASP A 590 28.99 5.97 -6.00
CA ASP A 590 27.83 5.82 -6.90
C ASP A 590 26.77 6.89 -6.59
N PRO A 591 26.33 7.68 -7.59
CA PRO A 591 25.33 8.73 -7.39
C PRO A 591 23.97 8.21 -6.90
N LEU A 592 23.64 6.94 -7.13
CA LEU A 592 22.40 6.28 -6.68
C LEU A 592 22.49 5.80 -5.23
N VAL A 593 23.71 5.66 -4.68
CA VAL A 593 23.90 5.41 -3.26
C VAL A 593 23.74 6.72 -2.51
N SER A 594 22.89 6.71 -1.49
CA SER A 594 22.75 7.83 -0.55
C SER A 594 23.97 7.94 0.36
N ARG A 595 24.60 9.12 0.35
CA ARG A 595 25.78 9.44 1.17
C ARG A 595 25.79 10.93 1.47
N VAL A 596 26.18 11.27 2.70
CA VAL A 596 26.38 12.64 3.17
C VAL A 596 27.66 12.66 3.98
N LEU A 597 28.63 13.46 3.56
CA LEU A 597 29.75 13.88 4.38
C LEU A 597 29.53 15.35 4.68
N SER A 598 29.65 15.75 5.94
CA SER A 598 29.46 17.15 6.33
C SER A 598 30.52 17.56 7.31
N VAL A 599 31.28 18.61 6.99
CA VAL A 599 32.21 19.28 7.91
C VAL A 599 31.43 20.40 8.60
N GLY A 600 31.12 20.22 9.88
CA GLY A 600 30.40 21.19 10.69
C GLY A 600 31.30 22.19 11.41
N VAL A 601 32.56 21.82 11.65
CA VAL A 601 33.56 22.67 12.31
C VAL A 601 34.77 22.79 11.41
N PHE A 602 35.22 24.03 11.16
CA PHE A 602 36.49 24.34 10.51
C PHE A 602 37.16 25.48 11.27
N GLN A 603 38.25 25.21 12.00
CA GLN A 603 38.92 26.19 12.85
C GLN A 603 40.42 26.22 12.59
N ALA A 604 40.97 27.41 12.30
CA ALA A 604 42.41 27.62 12.13
C ALA A 604 42.79 29.11 12.28
N GLY A 605 43.99 29.36 12.81
CA GLY A 605 44.55 30.71 12.96
C GLY A 605 44.02 31.49 14.17
N LYS A 606 44.79 32.52 14.58
CA LYS A 606 44.44 33.42 15.70
C LYS A 606 44.68 34.91 15.40
N ALA A 607 45.51 35.22 14.41
CA ALA A 607 45.85 36.58 14.00
C ALA A 607 46.12 36.62 12.48
N SER A 608 45.82 37.74 11.82
CA SER A 608 45.90 37.87 10.36
C SER A 608 47.31 37.88 9.78
N ASN A 609 48.34 38.15 10.59
CA ASN A 609 49.74 38.23 10.18
C ASN A 609 50.60 37.03 10.61
N ILE A 610 49.96 35.94 11.07
CA ILE A 610 50.63 34.71 11.52
C ILE A 610 50.02 33.52 10.78
N LEU A 611 50.85 32.71 10.10
CA LEU A 611 50.41 31.45 9.51
C LEU A 611 50.08 30.43 10.60
N ALA A 612 48.96 29.73 10.45
CA ALA A 612 48.48 28.80 11.47
C ALA A 612 49.34 27.52 11.51
N ASP A 613 49.67 27.08 12.73
CA ASP A 613 50.31 25.79 12.99
C ASP A 613 49.32 24.64 13.18
N HIS A 614 48.03 24.94 13.31
CA HIS A 614 46.99 23.95 13.52
C HIS A 614 45.68 24.30 12.79
N CYS A 615 45.05 23.29 12.21
CA CYS A 615 43.72 23.37 11.61
C CYS A 615 42.89 22.15 12.03
N LEU A 616 41.69 22.40 12.56
CA LEU A 616 40.75 21.39 13.02
C LEU A 616 39.52 21.36 12.11
N LEU A 617 39.18 20.16 11.63
CA LEU A 617 37.93 19.84 10.96
C LEU A 617 37.16 18.79 11.77
N GLU A 618 35.88 19.03 12.03
CA GLU A 618 34.99 18.03 12.63
C GLU A 618 33.71 17.90 11.81
N GLY A 619 33.18 16.69 11.76
CA GLY A 619 32.05 16.40 10.90
C GLY A 619 31.45 15.03 11.09
N THR A 620 30.50 14.74 10.20
CA THR A 620 29.76 13.47 10.19
C THR A 620 29.77 12.81 8.81
N ILE A 621 29.70 11.48 8.81
CA ILE A 621 29.47 10.65 7.63
C ILE A 621 28.16 9.90 7.85
N ARG A 622 27.25 9.95 6.87
CA ARG A 622 25.99 9.21 6.86
C ARG A 622 25.76 8.53 5.53
N THR A 623 25.38 7.27 5.54
CA THR A 623 25.08 6.48 4.34
C THR A 623 24.15 5.32 4.70
N HIS A 624 23.37 4.82 3.74
CA HIS A 624 22.56 3.62 3.91
C HIS A 624 23.32 2.32 3.57
N ASP A 625 24.65 2.41 3.44
CA ASP A 625 25.53 1.28 3.13
C ASP A 625 26.80 1.30 4.01
N ASN A 626 26.97 0.25 4.82
CA ASN A 626 28.11 0.07 5.71
C ASN A 626 29.44 -0.04 4.96
N GLN A 627 29.47 -0.63 3.76
CA GLN A 627 30.68 -0.73 2.93
C GLN A 627 31.12 0.65 2.44
N VAL A 628 30.15 1.51 2.12
CA VAL A 628 30.40 2.89 1.68
C VAL A 628 30.92 3.73 2.84
N SER A 629 30.41 3.56 4.07
CA SER A 629 30.97 4.24 5.26
C SER A 629 32.43 3.82 5.47
N ALA A 630 32.72 2.51 5.43
CA ALA A 630 34.08 2.00 5.58
C ALA A 630 35.03 2.54 4.50
N TYR A 631 34.58 2.56 3.25
CA TYR A 631 35.32 3.12 2.13
C TYR A 631 35.64 4.61 2.33
N ILE A 632 34.63 5.42 2.72
CA ILE A 632 34.83 6.85 2.99
C ILE A 632 35.92 7.04 4.04
N LYS A 633 35.86 6.32 5.17
CA LYS A 633 36.85 6.45 6.26
C LYS A 633 38.27 6.09 5.79
N GLN A 634 38.42 4.96 5.11
CA GLN A 634 39.70 4.53 4.55
C GLN A 634 40.24 5.57 3.55
N ARG A 635 39.35 6.11 2.71
CA ARG A 635 39.73 7.06 1.67
C ARG A 635 40.08 8.43 2.24
N MET A 636 39.39 8.87 3.28
CA MET A 636 39.70 10.08 4.04
C MET A 636 41.12 10.02 4.61
N GLU A 637 41.49 8.91 5.25
CA GLU A 637 42.84 8.71 5.79
C GLU A 637 43.91 8.83 4.70
N ALA A 638 43.71 8.13 3.58
CA ALA A 638 44.65 8.16 2.47
C ALA A 638 44.81 9.57 1.86
N LEU A 639 43.70 10.29 1.65
CA LEU A 639 43.72 11.66 1.12
C LEU A 639 44.43 12.63 2.06
N CYS A 640 44.10 12.56 3.35
CA CYS A 640 44.70 13.45 4.35
C CYS A 640 46.20 13.18 4.53
N ALA A 641 46.63 11.91 4.45
CA ALA A 641 48.03 11.54 4.45
C ALA A 641 48.80 12.17 3.29
N SER A 642 48.30 12.03 2.05
CA SER A 642 48.94 12.62 0.87
C SER A 642 48.98 14.15 0.92
N ILE A 643 47.93 14.79 1.44
CA ILE A 643 47.88 16.25 1.57
C ILE A 643 48.86 16.76 2.62
N ALA A 644 48.93 16.08 3.78
CA ALA A 644 49.88 16.42 4.83
C ALA A 644 51.32 16.29 4.33
N GLU A 645 51.65 15.18 3.66
CA GLU A 645 52.97 14.96 3.06
C GLU A 645 53.31 16.02 2.01
N TYR A 646 52.38 16.31 1.09
CA TYR A 646 52.55 17.35 0.06
C TYR A 646 52.83 18.74 0.66
N CYS A 647 52.25 19.05 1.82
CA CYS A 647 52.46 20.32 2.52
C CYS A 647 53.61 20.29 3.54
N HIS A 648 54.35 19.18 3.65
CA HIS A 648 55.39 18.95 4.67
C HIS A 648 54.89 19.03 6.13
N GLY A 649 53.60 18.78 6.35
CA GLY A 649 52.98 18.72 7.67
C GLY A 649 52.68 17.29 8.12
N ARG A 650 51.85 17.17 9.15
CA ARG A 650 51.28 15.90 9.61
C ARG A 650 49.79 16.05 9.88
N PHE A 651 49.08 14.93 9.94
CA PHE A 651 47.66 14.91 10.30
C PHE A 651 47.39 13.86 11.37
N GLU A 652 46.28 14.02 12.06
CA GLU A 652 45.67 13.02 12.93
C GLU A 652 44.18 12.99 12.60
N ILE A 653 43.62 11.79 12.48
CA ILE A 653 42.18 11.61 12.33
C ILE A 653 41.71 10.57 13.34
N THR A 654 40.60 10.87 14.00
CA THR A 654 39.90 9.93 14.87
C THR A 654 38.44 9.86 14.48
N TYR A 655 37.85 8.68 14.60
CA TYR A 655 36.43 8.44 14.40
C TYR A 655 35.76 8.19 15.74
N GLY A 656 34.54 8.70 15.91
CA GLY A 656 33.71 8.38 17.07
C GLY A 656 33.16 6.96 17.01
N ALA A 657 32.53 6.52 18.10
CA ALA A 657 31.72 5.30 18.12
C ALA A 657 30.43 5.55 17.32
N GLY A 658 30.52 5.37 16.00
CA GLY A 658 29.40 5.57 15.09
C GLY A 658 28.40 4.41 15.11
N LEU A 659 27.21 4.69 14.59
CA LEU A 659 26.14 3.71 14.46
C LEU A 659 26.18 3.06 13.06
N PRO A 660 26.05 1.72 12.95
CA PRO A 660 25.84 1.05 11.66
C PRO A 660 24.49 1.43 11.03
N VAL A 661 24.30 1.04 9.77
CA VAL A 661 22.99 1.13 9.08
C VAL A 661 21.97 0.21 9.76
N VAL A 662 20.75 0.70 10.02
CA VAL A 662 19.62 -0.17 10.39
C VAL A 662 19.11 -0.82 9.12
N ILE A 663 19.20 -2.15 9.02
CA ILE A 663 18.76 -2.93 7.86
C ILE A 663 17.65 -3.88 8.30
N SER A 664 16.40 -3.53 7.97
CA SER A 664 15.27 -4.42 8.21
C SER A 664 15.29 -5.59 7.21
N ASP A 665 15.24 -6.82 7.72
CA ASP A 665 15.14 -8.03 6.91
C ASP A 665 13.84 -8.00 6.09
N PRO A 666 13.86 -8.18 4.76
CA PRO A 666 12.67 -8.04 3.94
C PRO A 666 11.52 -9.00 4.33
N THR A 667 11.85 -10.20 4.80
CA THR A 667 10.85 -11.21 5.19
C THR A 667 10.17 -10.81 6.50
N LEU A 668 10.96 -10.31 7.46
CA LEU A 668 10.42 -9.79 8.72
C LEU A 668 9.65 -8.48 8.51
N ALA A 669 10.04 -7.66 7.54
CA ALA A 669 9.29 -6.48 7.12
C ALA A 669 7.91 -6.85 6.56
N ASP A 670 7.83 -7.81 5.64
CA ASP A 670 6.55 -8.31 5.13
C ASP A 670 5.69 -8.89 6.26
N ARG A 671 6.31 -9.64 7.18
CA ARG A 671 5.61 -10.18 8.34
C ARG A 671 5.05 -9.07 9.23
N MET A 672 5.86 -8.07 9.57
CA MET A 672 5.45 -6.93 10.40
C MET A 672 4.31 -6.13 9.76
N PHE A 673 4.37 -5.93 8.44
CA PHE A 673 3.29 -5.30 7.68
C PHE A 673 1.98 -6.07 7.86
N GLN A 674 2.00 -7.39 7.66
CA GLN A 674 0.79 -8.21 7.80
C GLN A 674 0.27 -8.27 9.24
N SER A 675 1.16 -8.31 10.23
CA SER A 675 0.78 -8.25 11.63
C SER A 675 0.12 -6.92 11.98
N ALA A 676 0.56 -5.81 11.37
CA ALA A 676 -0.06 -4.51 11.55
C ALA A 676 -1.47 -4.42 10.93
N VAL A 677 -1.64 -4.95 9.72
CA VAL A 677 -2.98 -5.05 9.08
C VAL A 677 -3.91 -5.90 9.93
N THR A 678 -3.45 -7.08 10.37
CA THR A 678 -4.23 -8.00 11.23
C THR A 678 -4.57 -7.40 12.59
N ALA A 679 -3.70 -6.52 13.11
CA ALA A 679 -3.93 -5.76 14.33
C ALA A 679 -4.96 -4.61 14.16
N GLY A 680 -5.53 -4.43 12.96
CA GLY A 680 -6.46 -3.36 12.63
C GLY A 680 -5.79 -2.00 12.47
N VAL A 681 -4.49 -1.97 12.15
CA VAL A 681 -3.70 -0.75 11.91
C VAL A 681 -3.48 -0.60 10.40
N LYS A 682 -3.65 0.62 9.88
CA LYS A 682 -3.38 0.89 8.47
C LYS A 682 -1.87 0.88 8.22
N ALA A 683 -1.37 -0.18 7.59
CA ALA A 683 0.05 -0.33 7.28
C ALA A 683 0.37 0.12 5.85
N PHE A 684 1.56 0.68 5.64
CA PHE A 684 2.11 0.97 4.31
C PHE A 684 3.62 0.72 4.25
N TYR A 685 4.14 0.45 3.06
CA TYR A 685 5.58 0.45 2.83
C TYR A 685 6.07 1.87 2.59
N ARG A 686 7.16 2.25 3.25
CA ARG A 686 7.81 3.54 3.03
C ARG A 686 8.96 3.35 2.04
N ASP A 687 8.85 4.02 0.90
CA ASP A 687 9.76 3.84 -0.25
C ASP A 687 11.17 4.43 -0.06
N ARG A 688 11.38 5.22 1.00
CA ARG A 688 12.64 5.94 1.21
C ARG A 688 13.18 5.73 2.61
N PRO A 689 14.47 5.35 2.73
CA PRO A 689 15.14 5.27 4.03
C PRO A 689 15.35 6.67 4.63
N LEU A 690 15.57 6.72 5.94
CA LEU A 690 15.77 7.95 6.69
C LEU A 690 17.24 8.17 7.02
N MET A 691 17.72 9.41 6.89
CA MET A 691 19.12 9.75 7.18
C MET A 691 19.44 9.86 8.69
N TYR A 692 18.52 9.53 9.58
CA TYR A 692 18.78 9.47 11.03
C TYR A 692 19.65 8.25 11.36
N GLY A 693 20.23 8.22 12.57
CA GLY A 693 20.93 7.06 13.10
C GLY A 693 20.15 6.51 14.28
N GLU A 694 20.23 5.20 14.52
CA GLU A 694 19.54 4.50 15.60
C GLU A 694 20.42 3.34 16.06
N ASP A 695 20.60 3.19 17.38
CA ASP A 695 21.55 2.22 17.92
C ASP A 695 21.05 0.78 17.91
N PHE A 696 19.76 0.56 17.63
CA PHE A 696 19.20 -0.75 17.28
C PHE A 696 19.97 -1.47 16.17
N ALA A 697 20.68 -0.71 15.31
CA ALA A 697 21.59 -1.25 14.30
C ALA A 697 22.60 -2.26 14.87
N HIS A 698 23.03 -2.11 16.13
CA HIS A 698 23.95 -3.06 16.77
C HIS A 698 23.36 -4.46 16.94
N TYR A 699 22.05 -4.60 17.18
CA TYR A 699 21.41 -5.91 17.19
C TYR A 699 21.45 -6.56 15.80
N LEU A 700 21.26 -5.74 14.78
CA LEU A 700 21.19 -6.17 13.38
C LEU A 700 22.55 -6.56 12.78
N GLU A 701 23.65 -6.22 13.44
CA GLU A 701 24.98 -6.72 13.06
C GLU A 701 25.09 -8.25 13.19
N LYS A 702 24.30 -8.86 14.08
CA LYS A 702 24.36 -10.31 14.36
C LYS A 702 23.04 -11.05 14.15
N ARG A 703 21.89 -10.37 14.20
CA ARG A 703 20.56 -10.98 14.14
C ARG A 703 19.70 -10.36 13.06
N LYS A 704 18.84 -11.16 12.42
CA LYS A 704 17.80 -10.60 11.54
C LYS A 704 16.81 -9.82 12.40
N GLY A 705 16.31 -8.71 11.88
CA GLY A 705 15.30 -7.96 12.60
C GLY A 705 14.52 -7.00 11.72
N VAL A 706 13.54 -6.34 12.33
CA VAL A 706 12.68 -5.36 11.67
C VAL A 706 12.47 -4.15 12.56
N TYR A 707 12.56 -2.98 11.94
CA TYR A 707 12.29 -1.72 12.59
C TYR A 707 11.14 -1.02 11.86
N PHE A 708 10.04 -0.74 12.57
CA PHE A 708 8.86 -0.11 11.97
C PHE A 708 8.54 1.25 12.63
N PHE A 709 7.79 2.07 11.91
CA PHE A 709 7.37 3.39 12.38
C PHE A 709 5.91 3.36 12.77
N LEU A 710 5.59 3.89 13.93
CA LEU A 710 4.23 3.97 14.46
C LEU A 710 3.75 5.42 14.42
N GLY A 711 2.58 5.67 13.85
CA GLY A 711 2.02 7.02 13.74
C GLY A 711 1.69 7.63 15.09
N GLY A 712 2.29 8.78 15.38
CA GLY A 712 2.02 9.59 16.57
C GLY A 712 1.23 10.87 16.30
N ARG A 713 1.06 11.26 15.02
CA ARG A 713 0.47 12.55 14.64
C ARG A 713 -1.03 12.56 14.89
N ASN A 714 -1.51 13.68 15.43
CA ASN A 714 -2.93 14.03 15.44
C ASN A 714 -3.10 15.54 15.22
N ILE A 715 -3.49 15.89 13.98
CA ILE A 715 -3.69 17.29 13.56
C ILE A 715 -4.79 17.97 14.39
N ALA A 716 -5.89 17.26 14.68
CA ALA A 716 -7.02 17.82 15.43
C ALA A 716 -6.65 18.17 16.89
N ARG A 717 -5.67 17.46 17.48
CA ARG A 717 -5.12 17.74 18.81
C ARG A 717 -3.88 18.63 18.80
N ASN A 718 -3.47 19.13 17.64
CA ASN A 718 -2.23 19.89 17.43
C ASN A 718 -0.96 19.12 17.85
N ILE A 719 -0.98 17.78 17.69
CA ILE A 719 0.17 16.90 17.93
C ILE A 719 0.83 16.66 16.57
N VAL A 720 1.72 17.58 16.19
CA VAL A 720 2.36 17.60 14.85
C VAL A 720 3.86 17.81 14.90
N SER A 721 4.40 18.19 16.05
CA SER A 721 5.81 18.52 16.21
C SER A 721 6.69 17.29 16.03
N MET A 722 7.83 17.46 15.35
CA MET A 722 8.76 16.38 15.09
C MET A 722 9.55 16.01 16.35
N THR A 723 10.13 14.80 16.36
CA THR A 723 11.01 14.34 17.43
C THR A 723 12.17 15.33 17.63
N HIS A 724 12.66 15.43 18.87
CA HIS A 724 13.68 16.38 19.34
C HIS A 724 13.22 17.86 19.38
N ASN A 725 11.94 18.16 19.11
CA ASN A 725 11.40 19.48 19.38
C ASN A 725 10.95 19.61 20.85
N ASN A 726 11.02 20.83 21.38
CA ASN A 726 10.65 21.16 22.76
C ASN A 726 9.13 21.13 23.03
N ASP A 727 8.32 20.89 22.01
CA ASP A 727 6.87 20.76 22.06
C ASP A 727 6.39 19.41 21.50
N PHE A 728 7.30 18.44 21.28
CA PHE A 728 6.96 17.09 20.85
C PHE A 728 5.97 16.42 21.81
N ASP A 729 4.93 15.79 21.25
CA ASP A 729 4.03 14.91 21.97
C ASP A 729 3.55 13.82 21.00
N VAL A 730 2.82 12.82 21.50
CA VAL A 730 2.23 11.75 20.69
C VAL A 730 0.76 11.57 21.02
N ASP A 731 -0.04 11.19 20.02
CA ASP A 731 -1.41 10.77 20.29
C ASP A 731 -1.40 9.45 21.06
N GLU A 732 -1.87 9.50 22.30
CA GLU A 732 -1.80 8.37 23.23
C GLU A 732 -2.61 7.15 22.76
N SER A 733 -3.54 7.28 21.80
CA SER A 733 -4.15 6.13 21.13
C SER A 733 -3.15 5.25 20.38
N ALA A 734 -2.01 5.83 19.96
CA ALA A 734 -0.93 5.09 19.31
C ALA A 734 -0.38 3.95 20.19
N LEU A 735 -0.42 4.10 21.51
CA LEU A 735 0.03 3.06 22.45
C LEU A 735 -0.71 1.74 22.24
N LEU A 736 -2.03 1.81 22.00
CA LEU A 736 -2.87 0.64 21.71
C LEU A 736 -2.44 -0.04 20.41
N TYR A 737 -2.24 0.75 19.35
CA TYR A 737 -1.85 0.22 18.05
C TYR A 737 -0.48 -0.44 18.09
N GLY A 738 0.51 0.20 18.72
CA GLY A 738 1.85 -0.38 18.88
C GLY A 738 1.82 -1.71 19.62
N ALA A 739 1.09 -1.79 20.73
CA ALA A 739 1.00 -3.01 21.52
C ALA A 739 0.29 -4.15 20.76
N ARG A 740 -0.76 -3.84 20.00
CA ARG A 740 -1.46 -4.82 19.15
C ARG A 740 -0.56 -5.35 18.05
N ILE A 741 0.17 -4.48 17.36
CA ILE A 741 1.12 -4.87 16.30
C ILE A 741 2.18 -5.82 16.86
N MET A 742 2.87 -5.43 17.95
CA MET A 742 3.95 -6.25 18.51
C MET A 742 3.44 -7.60 19.04
N ARG A 743 2.25 -7.61 19.67
CA ARG A 743 1.61 -8.85 20.11
C ARG A 743 1.30 -9.77 18.92
N GLN A 744 0.70 -9.21 17.87
CA GLN A 744 0.33 -9.96 16.67
C GLN A 744 1.56 -10.49 15.95
N PHE A 745 2.63 -9.70 15.85
CA PHE A 745 3.91 -10.11 15.27
C PHE A 745 4.52 -11.33 15.99
N VAL A 746 4.48 -11.34 17.32
CA VAL A 746 4.91 -12.51 18.10
C VAL A 746 4.01 -13.72 17.82
N CYS A 747 2.69 -13.55 17.79
CA CYS A 747 1.76 -14.63 17.49
C CYS A 747 2.02 -15.24 16.10
N ASP A 748 2.25 -14.41 15.09
CA ASP A 748 2.46 -14.85 13.71
C ASP A 748 3.78 -15.62 13.59
N LEU A 749 4.86 -15.11 14.18
CA LEU A 749 6.17 -15.77 14.16
C LEU A 749 6.23 -17.03 15.04
N ALA A 750 5.45 -17.09 16.11
CA ALA A 750 5.32 -18.30 16.91
C ALA A 750 4.61 -19.42 16.14
N ALA A 751 3.71 -19.06 15.22
CA ALA A 751 3.01 -20.00 14.35
C ALA A 751 3.84 -20.39 13.11
N ASP A 752 4.55 -19.43 12.52
CA ASP A 752 5.37 -19.60 11.31
C ASP A 752 6.75 -18.93 11.47
N PRO A 753 7.72 -19.64 12.10
CA PRO A 753 9.04 -19.09 12.40
C PRO A 753 9.86 -18.77 11.15
N VAL A 754 10.44 -17.57 11.12
CA VAL A 754 11.47 -17.21 10.12
C VAL A 754 12.82 -17.65 10.66
N ARG A 755 13.41 -18.68 10.04
CA ARG A 755 14.70 -19.27 10.43
C ARG A 755 15.90 -18.72 9.65
#